data_AF-A0A8I2YGU0-F1
#
_entry.id   AF-A0A8I2YGU0-F1
#
_cell.length_a   1.000
_cell.length_b   1.000
_cell.length_c   1.000
_cell.angle_alpha   90.00
_cell.angle_beta   90.00
_cell.angle_gamma   90.00
#
_symmetry.space_group_name_H-M   'P 1'
#
loop_
_entity.id
_entity.type
_entity.pdbx_description
1 polymer ?
#
loop_
_entity_poly.entity_id
_entity_poly.type
_entity_poly.pdbx_seq_one_letter_code
_entity_poly.pdbx_strand_id
1 'polypeptide(L)'
;MPPLQVAALFTETAAEDRRCEGRNCAVVIPRGSPYYPVASLKPNQPGRNMCHSCFKECLKKKYTEVREQPSSAQLAEIRKSVSASQSKFNPPSVLAMAQQHAAGVLPVSRVSVGMLPPSSIPARHHRTGPDVLAPAVWSADSRSSSGSSRLLMPPSAPAGYSKSHDFYMDSIGYWSNRARIGPPAETIVLRISALHEGGQRRAGRLHGTHFGNIVEGKKDIDARITAPGLVAVAHETLDPHILAFCSDFAWRPDEFVVRDESWVDLTKHVDAHEPYFYRECLQLSNSKISKGAKFKSRTFNLYVVVPQSQWVDYEQFIAKRDGTDLATTTTRKSKPRRSTSSAVTSSHRLSLSSDLSPDDLFLPTLNATTVPRDRVSSATHLAAAKQPKPGDRDPDEPAPAVGMAIKRTHKHTGSHSSITTKSPPTKKKFTEVADECIDADTLREALIAGGTADLDTSKVLTSSVYFADFYPIPTVPISMILKSPAHNAFIVDPKTTMMHPGQLRLSTGDKYLGAGGFKSAYTATLLLSKTRETGIGSRVCDTIVVKRPYIRQGKCNPAPPFKRYGLKEESEKLFREANVLYWAKSLFQIVTDFIANALAKATEQPPFQIPSVRFVDAGLAFRYSIGPSRGSKAPSVDCTYLCEEEIKDSIELFTKFIHNGSCVPLVGPEEFGYDVAQFLAFTQHVQYVETGGLAYISDYQGTPSLLTDPQILTHQQVLLYFVDYLADY
;
A
#
# COMPACT_ATOMS: atom_id res chain seq x y z
N MET A 1 27.95 -11.78 0.14
CA MET A 1 28.00 -11.75 -1.33
C MET A 1 28.94 -10.65 -1.80
N PRO A 2 29.77 -10.86 -2.84
CA PRO A 2 30.53 -9.77 -3.45
C PRO A 2 29.59 -8.74 -4.08
N PRO A 3 29.89 -7.43 -4.03
CA PRO A 3 29.06 -6.40 -4.64
C PRO A 3 29.06 -6.54 -6.17
N LEU A 4 27.87 -6.43 -6.76
CA LEU A 4 27.62 -6.37 -8.20
C LEU A 4 28.34 -5.12 -8.77
N GLN A 5 28.96 -5.20 -9.95
CA GLN A 5 29.75 -4.12 -10.57
C GLN A 5 29.24 -3.85 -11.98
N VAL A 6 29.23 -2.59 -12.42
CA VAL A 6 28.88 -2.24 -13.81
C VAL A 6 30.15 -1.84 -14.54
N ALA A 7 30.53 -2.63 -15.53
CA ALA A 7 31.71 -2.39 -16.36
C ALA A 7 31.29 -1.69 -17.66
N ALA A 8 31.87 -0.51 -17.93
CA ALA A 8 31.66 0.18 -19.20
C ALA A 8 32.61 -0.40 -20.28
N LEU A 9 32.09 -0.63 -21.50
CA LEU A 9 32.88 -1.18 -22.62
C LEU A 9 33.74 -0.15 -23.38
N PHE A 10 33.83 1.10 -22.93
CA PHE A 10 34.65 2.10 -23.61
C PHE A 10 35.97 2.34 -22.88
N THR A 11 37.02 2.51 -23.67
CA THR A 11 38.36 2.85 -23.21
C THR A 11 38.54 4.36 -23.17
N GLU A 12 39.09 4.88 -22.07
CA GLU A 12 39.60 6.25 -22.03
C GLU A 12 41.12 6.25 -22.04
N THR A 13 41.74 7.26 -22.64
CA THR A 13 43.20 7.45 -22.58
C THR A 13 43.56 8.25 -21.34
N ALA A 14 44.47 7.75 -20.53
CA ALA A 14 44.89 8.42 -19.29
C ALA A 14 45.54 9.78 -19.59
N ALA A 15 45.01 10.86 -19.04
CA ALA A 15 45.57 12.20 -19.22
C ALA A 15 46.90 12.41 -18.46
N GLU A 16 47.16 11.55 -17.49
CA GLU A 16 48.33 11.50 -16.61
C GLU A 16 48.60 10.04 -16.20
N ASP A 17 49.75 9.76 -15.59
CA ASP A 17 50.04 8.42 -15.04
C ASP A 17 49.06 8.11 -13.89
N ARG A 18 48.33 6.99 -13.97
CA ARG A 18 47.32 6.59 -12.98
C ARG A 18 47.56 5.18 -12.49
N ARG A 19 47.43 4.93 -11.18
CA ARG A 19 47.48 3.56 -10.65
C ARG A 19 46.19 2.82 -10.96
N CYS A 20 46.31 1.57 -11.38
CA CYS A 20 45.17 0.67 -11.53
C CYS A 20 44.50 0.42 -10.17
N GLU A 21 43.18 0.53 -10.11
CA GLU A 21 42.39 0.36 -8.88
C GLU A 21 41.77 -1.05 -8.77
N GLY A 22 42.30 -2.00 -9.53
CA GLY A 22 42.00 -3.43 -9.39
C GLY A 22 42.52 -3.97 -8.06
N ARG A 23 41.78 -4.91 -7.43
CA ARG A 23 42.22 -5.53 -6.17
C ARG A 23 43.60 -6.14 -6.38
N ASN A 24 44.58 -5.70 -5.59
CA ASN A 24 45.97 -6.15 -5.60
C ASN A 24 46.74 -5.85 -6.92
N CYS A 25 46.23 -4.96 -7.78
CA CYS A 25 46.97 -4.52 -8.94
C CYS A 25 47.81 -3.29 -8.59
N ALA A 26 49.13 -3.37 -8.78
CA ALA A 26 50.05 -2.25 -8.59
C ALA A 26 50.49 -1.58 -9.90
N VAL A 27 49.88 -1.96 -11.04
CA VAL A 27 50.24 -1.45 -12.37
C VAL A 27 49.93 0.04 -12.44
N VAL A 28 50.93 0.84 -12.84
CA VAL A 28 50.75 2.22 -13.27
C VAL A 28 50.35 2.20 -14.73
N ILE A 29 49.22 2.82 -15.06
CA ILE A 29 48.72 3.07 -16.41
C ILE A 29 49.37 4.37 -16.88
N PRO A 30 50.31 4.33 -17.84
CA PRO A 30 51.02 5.53 -18.28
C PRO A 30 50.08 6.53 -18.96
N ARG A 31 50.44 7.81 -18.90
CA ARG A 31 49.82 8.88 -19.70
C ARG A 31 49.75 8.47 -21.17
N GLY A 32 48.58 8.62 -21.77
CA GLY A 32 48.29 8.21 -23.15
C GLY A 32 47.88 6.74 -23.32
N SER A 33 48.02 5.89 -22.29
CA SER A 33 47.59 4.49 -22.34
C SER A 33 46.08 4.35 -22.04
N PRO A 34 45.40 3.34 -22.62
CA PRO A 34 43.99 3.11 -22.37
C PRO A 34 43.74 2.55 -20.97
N TYR A 35 42.69 3.04 -20.30
CA TYR A 35 42.12 2.48 -19.07
C TYR A 35 40.61 2.31 -19.21
N TYR A 36 40.03 1.53 -18.29
CA TYR A 36 38.64 1.11 -18.31
C TYR A 36 37.95 1.58 -17.02
N PRO A 37 37.02 2.54 -17.09
CA PRO A 37 36.25 2.97 -15.93
C PRO A 37 35.17 1.93 -15.59
N VAL A 38 35.13 1.48 -14.33
CA VAL A 38 34.15 0.52 -13.80
C VAL A 38 33.35 1.20 -12.69
N ALA A 39 32.05 1.39 -12.91
CA ALA A 39 31.19 2.07 -11.95
C ALA A 39 30.86 1.18 -10.74
N SER A 40 30.81 1.79 -9.55
CA SER A 40 30.29 1.14 -8.35
C SER A 40 28.77 1.30 -8.31
N LEU A 41 28.03 0.23 -8.01
CA LEU A 41 26.58 0.30 -7.80
C LEU A 41 26.20 0.92 -6.45
N LYS A 42 27.17 1.18 -5.57
CA LYS A 42 26.92 1.92 -4.33
C LYS A 42 26.88 3.41 -4.67
N PRO A 43 25.76 4.13 -4.48
CA PRO A 43 25.59 5.52 -4.90
C PRO A 43 26.64 6.50 -4.34
N ASN A 44 27.30 6.11 -3.23
CA ASN A 44 28.28 6.92 -2.53
C ASN A 44 29.73 6.43 -2.72
N GLN A 45 29.98 5.48 -3.64
CA GLN A 45 31.35 5.05 -3.94
C GLN A 45 31.75 5.50 -5.35
N PRO A 46 32.92 6.16 -5.49
CA PRO A 46 33.44 6.49 -6.82
C PRO A 46 33.71 5.20 -7.61
N GLY A 47 33.56 5.30 -8.95
CA GLY A 47 33.99 4.25 -9.87
C GLY A 47 35.51 4.01 -9.79
N ARG A 48 35.97 2.93 -10.42
CA ARG A 48 37.39 2.54 -10.45
C ARG A 48 37.99 2.62 -11.84
N ASN A 49 39.23 3.04 -11.94
CA ASN A 49 40.01 3.02 -13.17
C ASN A 49 40.88 1.77 -13.23
N MET A 50 40.59 0.85 -14.15
CA MET A 50 41.29 -0.44 -14.25
C MET A 50 42.18 -0.50 -15.49
N CYS A 51 43.35 -1.13 -15.36
CA CYS A 51 44.15 -1.53 -16.51
C CYS A 51 43.46 -2.66 -17.29
N HIS A 52 43.89 -2.89 -18.53
CA HIS A 52 43.27 -3.89 -19.41
C HIS A 52 43.19 -5.30 -18.78
N SER A 53 44.26 -5.74 -18.11
CA SER A 53 44.29 -7.07 -17.47
C SER A 53 43.25 -7.20 -16.35
N CYS A 54 43.13 -6.18 -15.49
CA CYS A 54 42.17 -6.22 -14.40
C CYS A 54 40.73 -6.02 -14.88
N PHE A 55 40.52 -5.28 -15.97
CA PHE A 55 39.22 -5.16 -16.62
C PHE A 55 38.74 -6.50 -17.18
N LYS A 56 39.62 -7.26 -17.87
CA LYS A 56 39.32 -8.62 -18.34
C LYS A 56 38.92 -9.56 -17.20
N GLU A 57 39.60 -9.49 -16.05
CA GLU A 57 39.23 -10.24 -14.86
C GLU A 57 37.93 -9.75 -14.20
N CYS A 58 37.54 -8.49 -14.42
CA CYS A 58 36.25 -7.98 -13.98
C CYS A 58 35.11 -8.58 -14.82
N LEU A 59 35.27 -8.63 -16.15
CA LEU A 59 34.28 -9.19 -17.07
C LEU A 59 34.00 -10.69 -16.85
N LYS A 60 34.97 -11.45 -16.29
CA LYS A 60 34.78 -12.86 -15.96
C LYS A 60 33.90 -13.10 -14.72
N LYS A 61 33.58 -12.07 -13.94
CA LYS A 61 32.79 -12.23 -12.71
C LYS A 61 31.31 -12.33 -13.05
N LYS A 62 30.64 -13.33 -12.46
CA LYS A 62 29.20 -13.63 -12.61
C LYS A 62 28.25 -12.45 -12.31
N TYR A 63 28.75 -11.37 -11.70
CA TYR A 63 27.99 -10.20 -11.25
C TYR A 63 28.52 -8.90 -11.84
N THR A 64 29.12 -8.96 -13.04
CA THR A 64 29.56 -7.78 -13.77
C THR A 64 28.64 -7.58 -14.97
N GLU A 65 27.84 -6.52 -14.92
CA GLU A 65 26.97 -6.14 -16.03
C GLU A 65 27.76 -5.26 -17.00
N VAL A 66 27.65 -5.58 -18.29
CA VAL A 66 28.43 -4.96 -19.36
C VAL A 66 27.49 -4.05 -20.15
N ARG A 67 27.77 -2.75 -20.16
CA ARG A 67 26.94 -1.78 -20.90
C ARG A 67 27.54 -1.50 -22.28
N GLU A 68 26.74 -1.62 -23.33
CA GLU A 68 27.12 -1.30 -24.71
C GLU A 68 27.52 0.18 -24.87
N GLN A 69 28.30 0.48 -25.91
CA GLN A 69 28.89 1.80 -26.10
C GLN A 69 27.82 2.90 -26.21
N PRO A 70 27.83 3.89 -25.30
CA PRO A 70 27.01 5.08 -25.46
C PRO A 70 27.54 5.93 -26.64
N SER A 71 26.64 6.62 -27.33
CA SER A 71 26.98 7.58 -28.39
C SER A 71 27.94 8.67 -27.88
N SER A 72 28.70 9.31 -28.78
CA SER A 72 29.66 10.37 -28.42
C SER A 72 29.04 11.52 -27.61
N ALA A 73 27.74 11.80 -27.81
CA ALA A 73 26.97 12.78 -27.05
C ALA A 73 26.73 12.35 -25.59
N GLN A 74 26.40 11.07 -25.36
CA GLN A 74 26.20 10.50 -24.02
C GLN A 74 27.52 10.42 -23.22
N LEU A 75 28.66 10.22 -23.90
CA LEU A 75 29.99 10.24 -23.28
C LEU A 75 30.37 11.62 -22.70
N ALA A 76 29.98 12.71 -23.36
CA ALA A 76 30.22 14.07 -22.88
C ALA A 76 29.41 14.39 -21.60
N GLU A 77 28.20 13.82 -21.50
CA GLU A 77 27.30 14.02 -20.37
C GLU A 77 27.73 13.21 -19.12
N ILE A 78 28.22 11.99 -19.33
CA ILE A 78 28.82 11.16 -18.27
C ILE A 78 30.09 11.84 -17.71
N ARG A 79 30.95 12.41 -18.57
CA ARG A 79 32.16 13.14 -18.14
C ARG A 79 31.85 14.39 -17.29
N LYS A 80 30.77 15.11 -17.62
CA LYS A 80 30.27 16.23 -16.78
C LYS A 80 29.79 15.73 -15.41
N SER A 81 29.11 14.60 -15.36
CA SER A 81 28.56 14.01 -14.13
C SER A 81 29.65 13.48 -13.17
N VAL A 82 30.67 12.82 -13.71
CA VAL A 82 31.80 12.28 -12.92
C VAL A 82 32.68 13.40 -12.35
N SER A 83 33.01 14.41 -13.16
CA SER A 83 33.82 15.56 -12.71
C SER A 83 33.10 16.42 -11.67
N ALA A 84 31.77 16.58 -11.77
CA ALA A 84 30.96 17.30 -10.78
C ALA A 84 30.84 16.57 -9.43
N SER A 85 31.05 15.26 -9.42
CA SER A 85 30.96 14.42 -8.22
C SER A 85 32.29 14.35 -7.45
N GLN A 86 33.42 14.49 -8.15
CA GLN A 86 34.76 14.40 -7.53
C GLN A 86 35.25 15.72 -6.90
N SER A 87 34.71 16.88 -7.29
CA SER A 87 35.13 18.20 -6.76
C SER A 87 34.56 18.57 -5.39
N LYS A 88 33.73 17.72 -4.77
CA LYS A 88 32.99 18.04 -3.53
C LYS A 88 33.55 17.45 -2.23
N PHE A 89 34.71 16.78 -2.23
CA PHE A 89 35.19 16.09 -1.02
C PHE A 89 36.64 16.43 -0.67
N ASN A 90 36.81 17.43 0.20
CA ASN A 90 37.92 17.52 1.14
C ASN A 90 37.40 18.12 2.47
N PRO A 91 37.24 17.33 3.55
CA PRO A 91 36.91 17.87 4.86
C PRO A 91 38.19 18.10 5.71
N PRO A 92 38.24 19.15 6.54
CA PRO A 92 39.25 19.26 7.60
C PRO A 92 38.89 18.37 8.81
N SER A 93 39.92 17.89 9.49
CA SER A 93 39.88 17.01 10.68
C SER A 93 39.41 17.75 11.93
N VAL A 94 38.37 17.27 12.62
CA VAL A 94 38.08 17.64 14.02
C VAL A 94 37.48 16.49 14.84
N LEU A 95 37.95 16.44 16.08
CA LEU A 95 37.73 15.56 17.23
C LEU A 95 36.27 15.37 17.69
N ALA A 96 36.05 14.21 18.32
CA ALA A 96 34.81 13.80 18.97
C ALA A 96 34.64 14.42 20.37
N MET A 97 33.41 14.81 20.72
CA MET A 97 32.97 14.97 22.11
C MET A 97 31.59 14.34 22.35
N ALA A 98 31.48 13.70 23.51
CA ALA A 98 30.35 12.94 24.02
C ALA A 98 29.21 13.83 24.55
N GLN A 99 27.97 13.33 24.50
CA GLN A 99 26.80 13.92 25.13
C GLN A 99 26.37 13.10 26.36
N GLN A 100 26.19 13.80 27.47
CA GLN A 100 25.67 13.31 28.74
C GLN A 100 24.14 13.39 28.80
N HIS A 101 23.55 12.49 29.58
CA HIS A 101 22.16 12.41 30.00
C HIS A 101 21.86 13.33 31.21
N ALA A 102 20.64 13.90 31.26
CA ALA A 102 19.86 14.19 32.47
C ALA A 102 18.40 14.51 32.02
N ALA A 103 17.34 13.80 32.41
CA ALA A 103 16.73 13.63 33.74
C ALA A 103 16.16 14.94 34.32
N GLY A 104 14.82 15.02 34.37
CA GLY A 104 14.07 16.08 35.03
C GLY A 104 12.72 15.52 35.52
N VAL A 105 12.52 15.59 36.83
CA VAL A 105 11.43 15.02 37.64
C VAL A 105 10.48 16.13 38.10
N LEU A 106 9.22 15.76 38.41
CA LEU A 106 8.26 16.30 39.41
C LEU A 106 6.90 16.78 38.82
N PRO A 107 5.78 16.81 39.59
CA PRO A 107 5.46 16.09 40.84
C PRO A 107 4.08 15.39 40.83
N VAL A 108 3.83 14.71 41.95
CA VAL A 108 2.72 13.85 42.36
C VAL A 108 1.45 14.64 42.71
N SER A 109 0.27 14.14 42.30
CA SER A 109 -1.01 14.42 42.95
C SER A 109 -1.75 13.12 43.28
N ARG A 110 -1.97 12.92 44.59
CA ARG A 110 -2.81 11.87 45.20
C ARG A 110 -4.29 12.28 45.10
N VAL A 111 -5.16 11.38 44.65
CA VAL A 111 -6.60 11.41 44.99
C VAL A 111 -7.05 10.00 45.35
N SER A 112 -7.76 9.92 46.46
CA SER A 112 -8.14 8.74 47.21
C SER A 112 -9.21 7.88 46.56
N VAL A 113 -9.15 6.58 46.89
CA VAL A 113 -10.07 5.50 46.50
C VAL A 113 -11.32 5.52 47.37
N GLY A 114 -12.50 5.44 46.75
CA GLY A 114 -13.77 5.13 47.40
C GLY A 114 -14.45 3.97 46.67
N MET A 115 -14.63 2.84 47.36
CA MET A 115 -15.39 1.67 46.89
C MET A 115 -16.89 1.84 47.13
N LEU A 116 -17.73 1.26 46.26
CA LEU A 116 -19.02 0.57 46.52
C LEU A 116 -19.63 0.05 45.16
N PRO A 117 -20.67 -0.83 45.15
CA PRO A 117 -20.69 -2.11 44.41
C PRO A 117 -21.49 -2.10 43.08
N PRO A 118 -21.53 -3.22 42.30
CA PRO A 118 -22.03 -3.20 40.93
C PRO A 118 -23.51 -3.57 40.82
N SER A 119 -24.25 -2.82 40.01
CA SER A 119 -25.61 -3.14 39.57
C SER A 119 -25.70 -3.06 38.04
N SER A 120 -26.17 -4.17 37.46
CA SER A 120 -26.95 -4.31 36.21
C SER A 120 -26.47 -3.66 34.89
N ILE A 121 -26.27 -4.57 33.93
CA ILE A 121 -26.08 -4.39 32.47
C ILE A 121 -27.26 -3.62 31.84
N PRO A 122 -27.02 -2.82 30.77
CA PRO A 122 -27.66 -3.17 29.49
C PRO A 122 -26.71 -3.19 28.28
N ALA A 123 -26.98 -4.16 27.41
CA ALA A 123 -26.67 -4.30 25.99
C ALA A 123 -25.58 -3.39 25.36
N ARG A 124 -24.44 -4.00 25.02
CA ARG A 124 -23.48 -3.43 24.06
C ARG A 124 -24.05 -3.53 22.65
N HIS A 125 -24.25 -2.39 22.02
CA HIS A 125 -24.40 -2.29 20.57
C HIS A 125 -23.16 -2.87 19.86
N HIS A 126 -23.41 -3.80 18.95
CA HIS A 126 -22.43 -4.27 17.97
C HIS A 126 -21.96 -3.06 17.13
N ARG A 127 -20.65 -2.81 17.09
CA ARG A 127 -20.05 -1.92 16.09
C ARG A 127 -19.88 -2.73 14.81
N THR A 128 -20.69 -2.41 13.81
CA THR A 128 -20.50 -2.80 12.42
C THR A 128 -19.19 -2.22 11.89
N GLY A 129 -18.47 -3.01 11.09
CA GLY A 129 -17.34 -2.55 10.27
C GLY A 129 -17.83 -1.66 9.11
N PRO A 130 -16.93 -1.18 8.24
CA PRO A 130 -17.31 -0.30 7.13
C PRO A 130 -18.31 -0.99 6.20
N ASP A 131 -19.44 -0.35 5.96
CA ASP A 131 -20.45 -0.78 4.99
C ASP A 131 -19.85 -0.75 3.57
N VAL A 132 -19.74 -1.93 2.96
CA VAL A 132 -19.50 -2.08 1.53
C VAL A 132 -20.88 -2.10 0.87
N LEU A 133 -21.27 -1.00 0.24
CA LEU A 133 -22.50 -0.94 -0.54
C LEU A 133 -22.30 -1.73 -1.84
N ALA A 134 -22.98 -2.87 -1.96
CA ALA A 134 -23.15 -3.56 -3.24
C ALA A 134 -24.06 -2.73 -4.17
N PRO A 135 -23.74 -2.57 -5.46
CA PRO A 135 -24.59 -1.85 -6.41
C PRO A 135 -25.98 -2.47 -6.52
N ALA A 136 -27.02 -1.62 -6.62
CA ALA A 136 -28.44 -2.00 -6.70
C ALA A 136 -28.80 -2.90 -7.91
N VAL A 137 -27.88 -3.12 -8.85
CA VAL A 137 -28.05 -3.98 -10.04
C VAL A 137 -28.28 -5.45 -9.68
N TRP A 138 -27.96 -5.88 -8.46
CA TRP A 138 -28.07 -7.28 -8.04
C TRP A 138 -29.38 -7.65 -7.33
N SER A 139 -30.22 -6.67 -7.02
CA SER A 139 -31.50 -6.88 -6.32
C SER A 139 -32.69 -6.76 -7.27
N ALA A 140 -32.68 -7.51 -8.37
CA ALA A 140 -33.88 -7.70 -9.17
C ALA A 140 -34.62 -8.95 -8.64
N ASP A 141 -35.66 -8.70 -7.84
CA ASP A 141 -36.57 -9.73 -7.30
C ASP A 141 -37.24 -10.51 -8.44
N SER A 142 -36.77 -11.73 -8.68
CA SER A 142 -37.48 -12.71 -9.51
C SER A 142 -38.60 -13.37 -8.69
N ARG A 143 -39.77 -12.74 -8.64
CA ARG A 143 -41.00 -13.43 -8.22
C ARG A 143 -41.47 -14.36 -9.33
N SER A 144 -41.49 -15.64 -9.00
CA SER A 144 -41.97 -16.74 -9.82
C SER A 144 -43.43 -16.56 -10.25
N SER A 145 -43.69 -16.52 -11.55
CA SER A 145 -44.94 -17.02 -12.12
C SER A 145 -44.58 -18.03 -13.20
N SER A 146 -45.11 -19.24 -13.05
CA SER A 146 -44.95 -20.38 -13.94
C SER A 146 -45.52 -20.07 -15.32
N GLY A 147 -44.67 -20.03 -16.34
CA GLY A 147 -45.07 -19.92 -17.73
C GLY A 147 -43.87 -20.07 -18.65
N SER A 148 -43.78 -21.22 -19.31
CA SER A 148 -42.84 -21.53 -20.39
C SER A 148 -42.70 -20.34 -21.36
N SER A 149 -41.53 -19.70 -21.40
CA SER A 149 -41.22 -18.75 -22.45
C SER A 149 -39.73 -18.76 -22.79
N ARG A 150 -39.47 -18.91 -24.09
CA ARG A 150 -38.14 -18.91 -24.71
C ARG A 150 -37.42 -17.60 -24.37
N LEU A 151 -36.17 -17.70 -23.95
CA LEU A 151 -35.27 -16.56 -23.79
C LEU A 151 -35.03 -15.92 -25.18
N LEU A 152 -35.69 -14.79 -25.43
CA LEU A 152 -35.30 -13.85 -26.47
C LEU A 152 -34.11 -13.05 -25.91
N MET A 153 -32.96 -13.19 -26.57
CA MET A 153 -31.83 -12.28 -26.34
C MET A 153 -32.25 -10.84 -26.65
N PRO A 154 -31.73 -9.84 -25.93
CA PRO A 154 -31.90 -8.44 -26.32
C PRO A 154 -31.21 -8.20 -27.67
N PRO A 155 -31.74 -7.28 -28.51
CA PRO A 155 -31.14 -6.97 -29.80
C PRO A 155 -29.74 -6.39 -29.59
N SER A 156 -28.79 -6.89 -30.38
CA SER A 156 -27.43 -6.41 -30.51
C SER A 156 -27.43 -4.88 -30.74
N ALA A 157 -27.07 -4.11 -29.72
CA ALA A 157 -26.65 -2.73 -29.94
C ALA A 157 -25.36 -2.76 -30.79
N PRO A 158 -25.21 -1.87 -31.78
CA PRO A 158 -24.00 -1.82 -32.58
C PRO A 158 -22.83 -1.46 -31.67
N ALA A 159 -21.82 -2.33 -31.63
CA ALA A 159 -20.52 -2.03 -31.06
C ALA A 159 -19.91 -0.88 -31.89
N GLY A 160 -20.08 0.34 -31.38
CA GLY A 160 -19.62 1.56 -32.04
C GLY A 160 -19.15 2.55 -30.98
N TYR A 161 -17.90 2.97 -31.14
CA TYR A 161 -17.14 3.94 -30.35
C TYR A 161 -17.99 5.06 -29.75
N SER A 162 -17.82 5.32 -28.45
CA SER A 162 -18.39 6.50 -27.80
C SER A 162 -17.55 7.74 -28.14
N LYS A 163 -18.16 8.93 -28.06
CA LYS A 163 -17.46 10.23 -28.21
C LYS A 163 -16.30 10.43 -27.23
N SER A 164 -16.20 9.61 -26.19
CA SER A 164 -15.07 9.61 -25.26
C SER A 164 -13.75 9.21 -25.92
N HIS A 165 -13.79 8.54 -27.08
CA HIS A 165 -12.63 8.08 -27.84
C HIS A 165 -11.84 9.21 -28.50
N ASP A 166 -12.44 10.39 -28.73
CA ASP A 166 -11.78 11.52 -29.41
C ASP A 166 -10.62 12.12 -28.57
N PHE A 167 -10.62 11.90 -27.24
CA PHE A 167 -9.58 12.38 -26.32
C PHE A 167 -8.51 11.32 -25.98
N TYR A 168 -8.54 10.16 -26.63
CA TYR A 168 -7.70 9.00 -26.33
C TYR A 168 -6.20 9.27 -26.56
N MET A 169 -5.86 9.81 -27.73
CA MET A 169 -4.47 10.12 -28.08
C MET A 169 -3.86 11.21 -27.17
N ASP A 170 -4.68 12.18 -26.76
CA ASP A 170 -4.26 13.25 -25.85
C ASP A 170 -4.02 12.74 -24.43
N SER A 171 -4.86 11.81 -23.96
CA SER A 171 -4.70 11.16 -22.66
C SER A 171 -3.46 10.26 -22.62
N ILE A 172 -3.22 9.45 -23.67
CA ILE A 172 -1.99 8.65 -23.80
C ILE A 172 -0.76 9.55 -23.86
N GLY A 173 -0.81 10.63 -24.64
CA GLY A 173 0.27 11.62 -24.72
C GLY A 173 0.59 12.22 -23.35
N TYR A 174 -0.44 12.63 -22.60
CA TYR A 174 -0.32 13.18 -21.25
C TYR A 174 0.31 12.17 -20.27
N TRP A 175 -0.20 10.95 -20.19
CA TRP A 175 0.27 9.94 -19.23
C TRP A 175 1.64 9.34 -19.59
N SER A 176 1.91 9.11 -20.88
CA SER A 176 3.23 8.67 -21.36
C SER A 176 4.30 9.71 -21.05
N ASN A 177 3.99 11.00 -21.25
CA ASN A 177 4.88 12.09 -20.88
C ASN A 177 5.10 12.13 -19.36
N ARG A 178 4.04 11.92 -18.56
CA ARG A 178 4.12 11.86 -17.09
C ARG A 178 4.89 10.64 -16.57
N ALA A 179 4.90 9.52 -17.27
CA ALA A 179 5.69 8.33 -16.92
C ALA A 179 7.18 8.48 -17.27
N ARG A 180 7.50 9.23 -18.33
CA ARG A 180 8.89 9.55 -18.72
C ARG A 180 9.53 10.60 -17.82
N ILE A 181 8.73 11.54 -17.33
CA ILE A 181 9.15 12.53 -16.33
C ILE A 181 9.11 11.82 -14.98
N GLY A 182 10.25 11.32 -14.50
CA GLY A 182 10.34 10.75 -13.14
C GLY A 182 9.68 11.66 -12.09
N PRO A 183 9.16 11.10 -10.98
CA PRO A 183 8.32 11.83 -10.05
C PRO A 183 8.97 13.18 -9.67
N PRO A 184 8.22 14.30 -9.69
CA PRO A 184 8.79 15.60 -9.38
C PRO A 184 9.53 15.52 -8.05
N ALA A 185 10.76 16.01 -8.01
CA ALA A 185 11.53 16.03 -6.77
C ALA A 185 10.83 16.87 -5.67
N GLU A 186 9.94 17.77 -6.10
CA GLU A 186 9.25 18.77 -5.29
C GLU A 186 7.75 18.73 -5.60
N THR A 187 6.95 18.32 -4.61
CA THR A 187 5.50 18.20 -4.74
C THR A 187 4.74 19.01 -3.70
N ILE A 188 3.49 19.37 -4.04
CA ILE A 188 2.52 20.04 -3.16
C ILE A 188 1.27 19.17 -2.99
N VAL A 189 0.44 19.54 -2.02
CA VAL A 189 -0.88 18.93 -1.77
C VAL A 189 -1.95 20.00 -1.99
N LEU A 190 -3.03 19.67 -2.68
CA LEU A 190 -4.18 20.53 -2.90
C LEU A 190 -5.39 19.99 -2.13
N ARG A 191 -6.15 20.88 -1.51
CA ARG A 191 -7.48 20.62 -0.97
C ARG A 191 -8.47 21.46 -1.77
N ILE A 192 -9.30 20.81 -2.57
CA ILE A 192 -10.17 21.46 -3.55
C ILE A 192 -11.61 21.35 -3.05
N SER A 193 -12.33 22.46 -2.94
CA SER A 193 -13.72 22.48 -2.45
C SER A 193 -14.66 23.17 -3.44
N ALA A 194 -15.92 22.72 -3.53
CA ALA A 194 -16.95 23.42 -4.29
C ALA A 194 -17.61 24.51 -3.43
N LEU A 195 -17.79 25.71 -4.00
CA LEU A 195 -18.44 26.87 -3.38
C LEU A 195 -19.38 27.54 -4.38
N HIS A 196 -20.41 28.23 -3.93
CA HIS A 196 -21.16 29.16 -4.78
C HIS A 196 -20.96 30.61 -4.32
N GLU A 197 -21.02 31.56 -5.24
CA GLU A 197 -21.10 32.97 -4.89
C GLU A 197 -22.46 33.26 -4.22
N GLY A 198 -22.49 34.08 -3.16
CA GLY A 198 -23.75 34.54 -2.54
C GLY A 198 -23.94 34.39 -1.04
N GLY A 199 -22.94 33.90 -0.30
CA GLY A 199 -23.01 33.82 1.16
C GLY A 199 -23.27 35.17 1.83
N GLN A 200 -24.04 35.18 2.92
CA GLN A 200 -24.22 36.38 3.74
C GLN A 200 -22.86 36.95 4.13
N ARG A 201 -22.61 38.20 3.73
CA ARG A 201 -21.35 38.93 3.98
C ARG A 201 -21.12 39.07 5.49
N ARG A 202 -20.37 38.14 6.09
CA ARG A 202 -19.85 38.33 7.45
C ARG A 202 -18.55 39.14 7.36
N ALA A 203 -18.63 40.40 7.77
CA ALA A 203 -17.48 41.27 8.06
C ALA A 203 -16.45 41.46 6.91
N GLY A 204 -16.88 41.94 5.75
CA GLY A 204 -16.00 42.62 4.80
C GLY A 204 -15.06 41.74 3.97
N ARG A 205 -15.12 40.41 4.07
CA ARG A 205 -14.44 39.49 3.14
C ARG A 205 -15.47 38.66 2.40
N LEU A 206 -15.49 38.79 1.08
CA LEU A 206 -16.27 37.92 0.19
C LEU A 206 -15.73 36.50 0.36
N HIS A 207 -16.56 35.59 0.89
CA HIS A 207 -16.28 34.17 0.89
C HIS A 207 -17.49 33.46 0.29
N GLY A 208 -17.25 32.51 -0.61
CA GLY A 208 -18.30 31.64 -1.13
C GLY A 208 -18.90 30.75 -0.05
N THR A 209 -20.08 30.21 -0.30
CA THR A 209 -20.74 29.26 0.60
C THR A 209 -20.54 27.85 0.06
N HIS A 210 -20.17 26.92 0.94
CA HIS A 210 -20.09 25.50 0.57
C HIS A 210 -21.48 24.98 0.23
N PHE A 211 -21.60 24.33 -0.93
CA PHE A 211 -22.77 23.55 -1.27
C PHE A 211 -22.35 22.10 -1.53
N GLY A 212 -23.06 21.19 -0.87
CA GLY A 212 -22.60 19.81 -0.73
C GLY A 212 -21.33 19.71 0.12
N ASN A 213 -21.09 18.54 0.71
CA ASN A 213 -19.80 18.22 1.33
C ASN A 213 -18.77 17.83 0.26
N ILE A 214 -18.71 18.58 -0.85
CA ILE A 214 -17.90 18.27 -2.03
C ILE A 214 -16.50 18.87 -1.81
N VAL A 215 -15.62 18.04 -1.28
CA VAL A 215 -14.22 18.39 -0.97
C VAL A 215 -13.33 17.22 -1.31
N GLU A 216 -12.29 17.46 -2.11
CA GLU A 216 -11.33 16.44 -2.52
C GLU A 216 -9.89 16.84 -2.25
N GLY A 217 -9.06 15.86 -1.94
CA GLY A 217 -7.63 16.05 -1.66
C GLY A 217 -6.77 15.45 -2.76
N LYS A 218 -5.94 16.26 -3.42
CA LYS A 218 -4.96 15.78 -4.40
C LYS A 218 -3.54 15.92 -3.86
N LYS A 219 -2.79 14.82 -3.86
CA LYS A 219 -1.38 14.77 -3.43
C LYS A 219 -0.46 14.68 -4.65
N ASP A 220 0.83 14.88 -4.40
CA ASP A 220 1.90 14.64 -5.38
C ASP A 220 1.74 15.48 -6.67
N ILE A 221 1.21 16.69 -6.52
CA ILE A 221 1.14 17.69 -7.60
C ILE A 221 2.52 18.33 -7.76
N ASP A 222 3.03 18.45 -8.99
CA ASP A 222 4.32 19.14 -9.24
C ASP A 222 4.25 20.56 -8.67
N ALA A 223 5.19 20.92 -7.80
CA ALA A 223 5.21 22.25 -7.20
C ALA A 223 5.41 23.37 -8.23
N ARG A 224 5.86 23.04 -9.44
CA ARG A 224 6.03 23.96 -10.57
C ARG A 224 4.76 24.17 -11.40
N ILE A 225 3.64 23.60 -10.98
CA ILE A 225 2.35 23.78 -11.66
C ILE A 225 1.98 25.28 -11.75
N THR A 226 1.54 25.69 -12.94
CA THR A 226 1.13 27.07 -13.22
C THR A 226 -0.34 27.29 -12.85
N ALA A 227 -0.81 28.54 -12.85
CA ALA A 227 -2.21 28.85 -12.57
C ALA A 227 -3.21 28.11 -13.51
N PRO A 228 -3.02 28.10 -14.85
CA PRO A 228 -3.86 27.29 -15.74
C PRO A 228 -3.81 25.78 -15.44
N GLY A 229 -2.64 25.27 -15.03
CA GLY A 229 -2.51 23.87 -14.62
C GLY A 229 -3.32 23.57 -13.35
N LEU A 230 -3.34 24.49 -12.38
CA LEU A 230 -4.17 24.37 -11.17
C LEU A 230 -5.66 24.42 -11.49
N VAL A 231 -6.08 25.29 -12.43
CA VAL A 231 -7.46 25.35 -12.94
C VAL A 231 -7.86 24.00 -13.51
N ALA A 232 -7.06 23.43 -14.42
CA ALA A 232 -7.32 22.13 -15.02
C ALA A 232 -7.44 21.01 -13.97
N VAL A 233 -6.50 20.95 -13.00
CA VAL A 233 -6.55 19.97 -11.90
C VAL A 233 -7.81 20.14 -11.05
N ALA A 234 -8.26 21.37 -10.78
CA ALA A 234 -9.45 21.62 -9.98
C ALA A 234 -10.74 21.17 -10.69
N HIS A 235 -10.90 21.50 -11.97
CA HIS A 235 -12.04 21.07 -12.79
C HIS A 235 -12.08 19.55 -12.96
N GLU A 236 -10.97 18.91 -13.36
CA GLU A 236 -10.88 17.45 -13.47
C GLU A 236 -11.24 16.76 -12.15
N THR A 237 -10.90 17.40 -11.03
CA THR A 237 -11.20 16.86 -9.70
C THR A 237 -12.64 17.05 -9.29
N LEU A 238 -13.27 18.21 -9.49
CA LEU A 238 -14.56 18.53 -8.87
C LEU A 238 -15.76 18.58 -9.82
N ASP A 239 -15.58 18.83 -11.11
CA ASP A 239 -16.70 18.94 -12.05
C ASP A 239 -17.58 17.68 -12.02
N PRO A 240 -17.04 16.44 -12.04
CA PRO A 240 -17.87 15.24 -11.96
C PRO A 240 -18.73 15.18 -10.69
N HIS A 241 -18.22 15.68 -9.56
CA HIS A 241 -18.94 15.68 -8.29
C HIS A 241 -20.01 16.76 -8.24
N ILE A 242 -19.75 17.94 -8.81
CA ILE A 242 -20.74 19.03 -8.91
C ILE A 242 -21.87 18.61 -9.86
N LEU A 243 -21.54 18.01 -11.01
CA LEU A 243 -22.54 17.49 -11.94
C LEU A 243 -23.41 16.38 -11.31
N ALA A 244 -22.80 15.50 -10.51
CA ALA A 244 -23.51 14.44 -9.80
C ALA A 244 -24.34 14.94 -8.60
N PHE A 245 -24.05 16.13 -8.06
CA PHE A 245 -24.76 16.69 -6.91
C PHE A 245 -26.25 16.89 -7.18
N CYS A 246 -26.60 17.28 -8.41
CA CYS A 246 -27.96 17.31 -8.90
C CYS A 246 -27.96 17.03 -10.41
N SER A 247 -28.11 15.75 -10.78
CA SER A 247 -28.06 15.29 -12.17
C SER A 247 -29.16 15.87 -13.06
N ASP A 248 -30.27 16.30 -12.46
CA ASP A 248 -31.42 16.84 -13.18
C ASP A 248 -31.27 18.34 -13.48
N PHE A 249 -30.30 19.02 -12.86
CA PHE A 249 -30.02 20.42 -13.10
C PHE A 249 -28.90 20.56 -14.15
N ALA A 250 -29.13 21.39 -15.16
CA ALA A 250 -28.17 21.65 -16.24
C ALA A 250 -27.07 22.62 -15.79
N TRP A 251 -26.11 22.12 -15.01
CA TRP A 251 -24.88 22.85 -14.69
C TRP A 251 -24.10 23.22 -15.96
N ARG A 252 -23.38 24.33 -15.91
CA ARG A 252 -22.53 24.92 -16.96
C ARG A 252 -21.10 25.04 -16.42
N PRO A 253 -20.29 23.97 -16.47
CA PRO A 253 -18.96 23.94 -15.85
C PRO A 253 -17.97 24.96 -16.43
N ASP A 254 -18.20 25.40 -17.67
CA ASP A 254 -17.46 26.44 -18.36
C ASP A 254 -17.62 27.83 -17.70
N GLU A 255 -18.66 28.03 -16.90
CA GLU A 255 -18.85 29.25 -16.11
C GLU A 255 -18.21 29.17 -14.72
N PHE A 256 -17.76 28.00 -14.26
CA PHE A 256 -17.14 27.88 -12.94
C PHE A 256 -15.79 28.60 -12.90
N VAL A 257 -15.48 29.22 -11.75
CA VAL A 257 -14.24 29.97 -11.55
C VAL A 257 -13.40 29.31 -10.48
N VAL A 258 -12.13 29.02 -10.78
CA VAL A 258 -11.20 28.48 -9.79
C VAL A 258 -10.49 29.61 -9.04
N ARG A 259 -10.62 29.63 -7.71
CA ARG A 259 -9.99 30.61 -6.82
C ARG A 259 -9.08 29.97 -5.78
N ASP A 260 -8.11 30.72 -5.28
CA ASP A 260 -7.26 30.32 -4.14
C ASP A 260 -7.78 30.86 -2.79
N GLU A 261 -7.01 30.65 -1.72
CA GLU A 261 -7.28 31.17 -0.36
C GLU A 261 -7.33 32.69 -0.26
N SER A 262 -6.68 33.39 -1.19
CA SER A 262 -6.70 34.85 -1.30
C SER A 262 -7.83 35.35 -2.20
N TRP A 263 -8.71 34.45 -2.66
CA TRP A 263 -9.83 34.70 -3.55
C TRP A 263 -9.43 35.22 -4.95
N VAL A 264 -8.18 34.97 -5.34
CA VAL A 264 -7.63 35.31 -6.66
C VAL A 264 -8.23 34.37 -7.70
N ASP A 265 -8.78 34.94 -8.77
CA ASP A 265 -9.27 34.18 -9.92
C ASP A 265 -8.10 33.65 -10.75
N LEU A 266 -7.85 32.34 -10.65
CA LEU A 266 -6.72 31.70 -11.32
C LEU A 266 -6.88 31.63 -12.84
N THR A 267 -8.10 31.76 -13.36
CA THR A 267 -8.36 31.78 -14.80
C THR A 267 -7.90 33.10 -15.44
N LYS A 268 -7.80 34.17 -14.64
CA LYS A 268 -7.38 35.52 -15.05
C LYS A 268 -6.02 35.91 -14.50
N HIS A 269 -5.24 34.95 -14.02
CA HIS A 269 -3.92 35.23 -13.45
C HIS A 269 -2.97 35.77 -14.52
N VAL A 270 -2.32 36.90 -14.25
CA VAL A 270 -1.48 37.63 -15.21
C VAL A 270 -0.25 36.81 -15.62
N ASP A 271 0.34 36.08 -14.68
CA ASP A 271 1.53 35.26 -14.91
C ASP A 271 1.15 33.80 -15.15
N ALA A 272 0.49 33.52 -16.28
CA ALA A 272 -0.03 32.18 -16.60
C ALA A 272 1.06 31.09 -16.75
N HIS A 273 2.32 31.48 -16.93
CA HIS A 273 3.45 30.55 -17.15
C HIS A 273 4.37 30.40 -15.94
N GLU A 274 4.21 31.20 -14.89
CA GLU A 274 5.02 31.06 -13.68
C GLU A 274 4.42 29.99 -12.74
N PRO A 275 5.28 29.20 -12.06
CA PRO A 275 4.86 28.35 -10.96
C PRO A 275 4.10 29.11 -9.86
N TYR A 276 2.82 28.81 -9.68
CA TYR A 276 1.93 29.63 -8.86
C TYR A 276 2.32 29.59 -7.37
N PHE A 277 2.39 28.40 -6.77
CA PHE A 277 2.67 28.20 -5.34
C PHE A 277 4.15 27.97 -5.00
N TYR A 278 5.03 27.95 -5.99
CA TYR A 278 6.40 27.47 -5.80
C TYR A 278 7.20 28.36 -4.84
N ARG A 279 7.06 29.69 -4.96
CA ARG A 279 7.74 30.65 -4.08
C ARG A 279 7.32 30.49 -2.61
N GLU A 280 6.08 30.12 -2.35
CA GLU A 280 5.58 29.87 -0.99
C GLU A 280 6.16 28.60 -0.37
N CYS A 281 6.55 27.63 -1.21
CA CYS A 281 7.22 26.42 -0.78
C CYS A 281 8.72 26.63 -0.46
N LEU A 282 9.32 27.73 -0.91
CA LEU A 282 10.71 28.07 -0.61
C LEU A 282 10.82 28.73 0.76
N GLN A 283 11.41 28.01 1.72
CA GLN A 283 11.74 28.58 3.03
C GLN A 283 13.17 29.09 3.03
N LEU A 284 13.35 30.39 3.28
CA LEU A 284 14.66 30.97 3.55
C LEU A 284 15.19 30.35 4.86
N SER A 285 16.31 29.64 4.76
CA SER A 285 16.93 29.06 5.95
C SER A 285 17.53 30.18 6.79
N ASN A 286 17.05 30.35 8.03
CA ASN A 286 17.65 31.26 9.01
C ASN A 286 18.97 30.72 9.59
N SER A 287 19.50 29.60 9.07
CA SER A 287 20.77 29.07 9.55
C SER A 287 21.90 29.97 9.06
N LYS A 288 22.73 30.46 10.01
CA LYS A 288 23.92 31.27 9.72
C LYS A 288 24.93 30.59 8.78
N ILE A 289 24.75 29.31 8.49
CA ILE A 289 25.73 28.43 7.85
C ILE A 289 25.36 28.10 6.39
N SER A 290 24.09 28.25 5.97
CA SER A 290 23.71 28.07 4.56
C SER A 290 22.65 29.08 4.10
N LYS A 291 23.02 29.95 3.15
CA LYS A 291 22.12 30.95 2.54
C LYS A 291 21.18 30.37 1.46
N GLY A 292 21.00 29.05 1.41
CA GLY A 292 20.13 28.41 0.41
C GLY A 292 18.67 28.43 0.83
N ALA A 293 17.77 28.77 -0.09
CA ALA A 293 16.35 28.48 0.06
C ALA A 293 16.15 26.96 0.04
N LYS A 294 15.37 26.42 0.98
CA LYS A 294 15.02 25.00 1.03
C LYS A 294 13.56 24.83 0.66
N PHE A 295 13.29 23.95 -0.31
CA PHE A 295 11.92 23.56 -0.63
C PHE A 295 11.29 22.78 0.52
N LYS A 296 10.07 23.17 0.89
CA LYS A 296 9.22 22.45 1.84
C LYS A 296 7.82 22.33 1.24
N SER A 297 7.39 21.09 1.03
CA SER A 297 6.04 20.77 0.58
C SER A 297 4.99 21.39 1.52
N ARG A 298 3.89 21.89 0.94
CA ARG A 298 2.78 22.52 1.64
C ARG A 298 1.44 22.05 1.07
N THR A 299 0.40 22.26 1.86
CA THR A 299 -0.99 22.10 1.44
C THR A 299 -1.58 23.46 1.11
N PHE A 300 -2.25 23.58 -0.03
CA PHE A 300 -2.96 24.78 -0.47
C PHE A 300 -4.44 24.46 -0.66
N ASN A 301 -5.33 25.41 -0.36
CA ASN A 301 -6.75 25.28 -0.70
C ASN A 301 -7.06 25.96 -2.05
N LEU A 302 -7.86 25.26 -2.86
CA LEU A 302 -8.48 25.78 -4.07
C LEU A 302 -10.00 25.66 -3.95
N TYR A 303 -10.70 26.54 -4.65
CA TYR A 303 -12.15 26.60 -4.67
C TYR A 303 -12.66 26.61 -6.10
N VAL A 304 -13.51 25.65 -6.46
CA VAL A 304 -14.29 25.71 -7.71
C VAL A 304 -15.59 26.44 -7.36
N VAL A 305 -15.73 27.65 -7.89
CA VAL A 305 -16.79 28.58 -7.53
C VAL A 305 -17.86 28.61 -8.62
N VAL A 306 -19.08 28.19 -8.26
CA VAL A 306 -20.27 28.33 -9.08
C VAL A 306 -20.74 29.80 -9.05
N PRO A 307 -20.94 30.45 -10.21
CA PRO A 307 -21.43 31.81 -10.28
C PRO A 307 -22.79 31.99 -9.59
N GLN A 308 -23.01 33.17 -9.02
CA GLN A 308 -24.27 33.50 -8.33
C GLN A 308 -25.50 33.26 -9.22
N SER A 309 -25.42 33.65 -10.50
CA SER A 309 -26.52 33.51 -11.46
C SER A 309 -26.98 32.06 -11.58
N GLN A 310 -26.04 31.15 -11.77
CA GLN A 310 -26.30 29.73 -11.89
C GLN A 310 -26.79 29.10 -10.58
N TRP A 311 -26.28 29.56 -9.44
CA TRP A 311 -26.78 29.11 -8.15
C TRP A 311 -28.25 29.52 -7.93
N VAL A 312 -28.63 30.74 -8.33
CA VAL A 312 -30.03 31.20 -8.28
C VAL A 312 -30.91 30.36 -9.22
N ASP A 313 -30.43 30.04 -10.42
CA ASP A 313 -31.14 29.13 -11.35
C ASP A 313 -31.38 27.75 -10.68
N TYR A 314 -30.39 27.23 -9.96
CA TYR A 314 -30.48 25.97 -9.22
C TYR A 314 -31.51 26.04 -8.08
N GLU A 315 -31.51 27.12 -7.28
CA GLU A 315 -32.49 27.30 -6.21
C GLU A 315 -33.93 27.39 -6.76
N GLN A 316 -34.13 28.08 -7.88
CA GLN A 316 -35.43 28.13 -8.57
C GLN A 316 -35.86 26.75 -9.10
N PHE A 317 -34.91 25.99 -9.65
CA PHE A 317 -35.15 24.62 -10.13
C PHE A 317 -35.64 23.71 -9.00
N ILE A 318 -34.97 23.72 -7.85
CA ILE A 318 -35.36 22.93 -6.67
C ILE A 318 -36.73 23.39 -6.14
N ALA A 319 -36.96 24.70 -6.02
CA ALA A 319 -38.25 25.23 -5.56
C ALA A 319 -39.42 24.82 -6.49
N LYS A 320 -39.20 24.80 -7.81
CA LYS A 320 -40.21 24.35 -8.79
C LYS A 320 -40.47 22.85 -8.70
N ARG A 321 -39.42 22.04 -8.50
CA ARG A 321 -39.54 20.59 -8.35
C ARG A 321 -40.36 20.25 -7.10
N ASP A 322 -40.01 20.83 -5.96
CA ASP A 322 -40.69 20.57 -4.69
C ASP A 322 -42.13 21.12 -4.65
N GLY A 323 -42.40 22.23 -5.36
CA GLY A 323 -43.75 22.78 -5.52
C GLY A 323 -44.68 21.93 -6.40
N THR A 324 -44.14 21.17 -7.35
CA THR A 324 -44.94 20.32 -8.26
C THR A 324 -45.47 19.08 -7.55
N ASP A 325 -44.73 18.54 -6.58
CA ASP A 325 -45.16 17.38 -5.79
C ASP A 325 -46.33 17.70 -4.85
N LEU A 326 -46.43 18.95 -4.34
CA LEU A 326 -47.58 19.38 -3.55
C LEU A 326 -48.85 19.58 -4.40
N ALA A 327 -48.73 20.06 -5.64
CA ALA A 327 -49.90 20.31 -6.49
C ALA A 327 -50.55 19.01 -7.00
N THR A 328 -49.76 17.95 -7.21
CA THR A 328 -50.23 16.70 -7.84
C THR A 328 -50.97 15.77 -6.86
N THR A 329 -50.94 16.06 -5.55
CA THR A 329 -51.60 15.22 -4.52
C THR A 329 -53.07 15.61 -4.25
N THR A 330 -53.58 16.72 -4.80
CA THR A 330 -54.92 17.26 -4.45
C THR A 330 -56.01 16.99 -5.50
N THR A 331 -55.86 15.98 -6.38
CA THR A 331 -56.94 15.62 -7.34
C THR A 331 -57.23 14.13 -7.38
N ARG A 332 -57.37 13.49 -6.21
CA ARG A 332 -58.01 12.18 -6.12
C ARG A 332 -59.52 12.36 -5.91
N LYS A 333 -60.26 12.32 -7.03
CA LYS A 333 -61.73 12.34 -7.12
C LYS A 333 -62.38 11.40 -6.09
N SER A 334 -62.97 11.96 -5.04
CA SER A 334 -63.96 11.26 -4.22
C SER A 334 -65.36 11.39 -4.87
N LYS A 335 -66.01 10.23 -5.06
CA LYS A 335 -67.40 10.03 -5.49
C LYS A 335 -68.40 10.89 -4.67
N PRO A 336 -69.56 11.27 -5.24
CA PRO A 336 -70.50 12.16 -4.59
C PRO A 336 -71.31 11.42 -3.52
N ARG A 337 -71.38 11.97 -2.31
CA ARG A 337 -72.36 11.58 -1.30
C ARG A 337 -73.03 12.82 -0.73
N ARG A 338 -74.34 12.69 -0.62
CA ARG A 338 -75.39 13.70 -0.46
C ARG A 338 -75.50 14.19 1.00
N SER A 339 -75.80 15.50 1.16
CA SER A 339 -76.39 16.19 2.34
C SER A 339 -75.53 16.20 3.64
N THR A 340 -75.43 17.24 4.47
CA THR A 340 -76.36 18.28 4.96
C THR A 340 -75.60 19.49 5.53
N SER A 341 -76.28 20.64 5.55
CA SER A 341 -76.04 21.90 6.28
C SER A 341 -75.14 21.90 7.53
N SER A 342 -74.29 22.93 7.67
CA SER A 342 -74.35 23.91 8.77
C SER A 342 -73.43 25.11 8.51
N ALA A 343 -73.88 26.28 8.96
CA ALA A 343 -73.29 27.60 8.79
C ALA A 343 -72.17 27.92 9.81
N VAL A 344 -71.48 29.04 9.57
CA VAL A 344 -71.14 30.14 10.54
C VAL A 344 -69.70 30.69 10.42
N THR A 345 -69.66 32.01 10.13
CA THR A 345 -68.64 33.09 10.39
C THR A 345 -67.22 33.02 9.81
N SER A 346 -66.86 33.94 8.91
CA SER A 346 -66.21 35.28 9.12
C SER A 346 -64.68 35.14 8.88
N SER A 347 -63.91 36.09 8.32
CA SER A 347 -64.02 37.52 8.11
C SER A 347 -63.15 37.95 6.90
N HIS A 348 -63.48 39.13 6.40
CA HIS A 348 -62.81 39.96 5.39
C HIS A 348 -61.27 40.08 5.50
N ARG A 349 -60.58 40.16 4.36
CA ARG A 349 -60.03 41.43 3.83
C ARG A 349 -59.46 41.30 2.42
N LEU A 350 -59.96 42.17 1.54
CA LEU A 350 -59.44 42.47 0.21
C LEU A 350 -58.30 43.49 0.31
N SER A 351 -57.29 43.37 -0.54
CA SER A 351 -56.59 44.52 -1.11
C SER A 351 -55.98 44.15 -2.46
N LEU A 352 -56.56 44.73 -3.50
CA LEU A 352 -56.11 44.79 -4.89
C LEU A 352 -55.08 45.93 -5.09
N SER A 353 -54.44 45.89 -6.26
CA SER A 353 -53.64 46.94 -6.95
C SER A 353 -52.26 47.26 -6.34
N SER A 354 -51.19 47.51 -7.11
CA SER A 354 -51.16 48.29 -8.36
C SER A 354 -49.89 47.99 -9.17
N ASP A 355 -50.01 48.05 -10.50
CA ASP A 355 -48.94 48.36 -11.44
C ASP A 355 -48.28 49.71 -11.10
N LEU A 356 -47.01 49.89 -11.48
CA LEU A 356 -46.47 51.06 -12.22
C LEU A 356 -44.93 50.97 -12.36
N SER A 357 -44.48 51.07 -13.61
CA SER A 357 -43.14 51.56 -14.05
C SER A 357 -43.15 53.11 -13.97
N PRO A 358 -42.02 53.85 -13.81
CA PRO A 358 -41.08 54.11 -14.91
C PRO A 358 -39.60 54.39 -14.53
N ASP A 359 -38.78 54.47 -15.59
CA ASP A 359 -37.40 54.96 -15.68
C ASP A 359 -37.14 56.34 -15.02
N ASP A 360 -35.92 56.58 -14.52
CA ASP A 360 -35.02 57.61 -15.07
C ASP A 360 -33.62 57.66 -14.42
N LEU A 361 -32.64 57.68 -15.33
CA LEU A 361 -31.32 58.31 -15.36
C LEU A 361 -30.83 59.13 -14.14
N PHE A 362 -29.61 58.86 -13.67
CA PHE A 362 -28.62 59.90 -13.28
C PHE A 362 -27.18 59.30 -13.21
N LEU A 363 -26.32 59.71 -14.15
CA LEU A 363 -24.87 59.89 -13.95
C LEU A 363 -24.66 61.24 -13.21
N PRO A 364 -23.54 61.55 -12.49
CA PRO A 364 -22.20 61.44 -13.08
C PRO A 364 -20.95 61.39 -12.13
N THR A 365 -19.80 61.30 -12.80
CA THR A 365 -18.46 61.90 -12.51
C THR A 365 -17.44 61.25 -11.55
N LEU A 366 -16.28 61.04 -12.18
CA LEU A 366 -14.91 60.84 -11.70
C LEU A 366 -14.49 61.69 -10.47
N ASN A 367 -13.65 61.10 -9.62
CA ASN A 367 -12.46 61.79 -9.09
C ASN A 367 -11.37 60.79 -8.67
N ALA A 368 -10.15 61.09 -9.14
CA ALA A 368 -8.90 60.56 -8.63
C ALA A 368 -8.69 60.98 -7.15
N THR A 369 -7.75 60.35 -6.43
CA THR A 369 -6.56 60.98 -5.79
C THR A 369 -5.96 60.02 -4.71
N THR A 370 -4.66 59.74 -4.86
CA THR A 370 -3.61 59.47 -3.84
C THR A 370 -3.74 58.37 -2.79
N VAL A 371 -2.72 57.50 -2.80
CA VAL A 371 -2.24 56.66 -1.70
C VAL A 371 -1.16 57.41 -0.91
N PRO A 372 -1.14 57.36 0.44
CA PRO A 372 0.06 57.59 1.21
C PRO A 372 0.62 56.31 1.85
N ARG A 373 1.95 56.36 1.96
CA ARG A 373 2.92 55.36 2.40
C ARG A 373 3.06 55.29 3.93
N ASP A 374 3.65 54.17 4.35
CA ASP A 374 4.50 53.93 5.52
C ASP A 374 3.90 53.88 6.94
N ARG A 375 4.14 52.74 7.60
CA ARG A 375 4.48 52.72 9.03
C ARG A 375 5.45 51.58 9.40
N VAL A 376 6.65 52.01 9.75
CA VAL A 376 7.72 51.30 10.46
C VAL A 376 7.33 51.13 11.93
N SER A 377 7.69 50.01 12.56
CA SER A 377 7.84 49.93 14.01
C SER A 377 9.02 49.02 14.39
N SER A 378 10.03 49.65 14.97
CA SER A 378 11.16 49.06 15.70
C SER A 378 10.76 48.75 17.14
N ALA A 379 11.39 47.74 17.75
CA ALA A 379 11.60 47.72 19.20
C ALA A 379 12.85 46.89 19.56
N THR A 380 13.69 47.52 20.38
CA THR A 380 15.05 47.15 20.80
C THR A 380 15.00 46.80 22.29
N HIS A 381 15.68 45.74 22.74
CA HIS A 381 16.14 45.48 24.12
C HIS A 381 17.06 44.23 24.03
N LEU A 382 18.16 44.01 24.74
CA LEU A 382 18.75 44.53 25.96
C LEU A 382 20.22 44.04 25.97
N ALA A 383 21.16 44.84 26.48
CA ALA A 383 22.52 44.40 26.78
C ALA A 383 22.88 44.81 28.21
N ALA A 384 23.38 43.87 29.00
CA ALA A 384 24.16 44.16 30.21
C ALA A 384 25.07 42.96 30.53
N ALA A 385 26.36 43.25 30.59
CA ALA A 385 27.44 42.35 30.93
C ALA A 385 27.59 42.18 32.46
N LYS A 386 28.11 41.04 32.91
CA LYS A 386 28.86 40.93 34.17
C LYS A 386 29.92 39.83 34.08
N GLN A 387 31.06 40.15 34.68
CA GLN A 387 32.36 39.48 34.66
C GLN A 387 32.55 38.53 35.89
N PRO A 388 33.69 37.81 36.00
CA PRO A 388 33.81 36.45 36.56
C PRO A 388 34.41 36.39 37.98
N LYS A 389 34.50 35.17 38.59
CA LYS A 389 35.59 34.71 39.51
C LYS A 389 35.40 33.24 40.02
N PRO A 390 36.41 32.60 40.66
CA PRO A 390 36.89 31.24 40.35
C PRO A 390 36.82 30.26 41.55
N GLY A 391 37.27 29.01 41.38
CA GLY A 391 37.53 28.10 42.51
C GLY A 391 37.97 26.69 42.13
N ASP A 392 39.17 26.31 42.58
CA ASP A 392 39.87 25.03 42.49
C ASP A 392 39.18 23.83 43.18
N ARG A 393 39.48 22.60 42.75
CA ARG A 393 40.17 21.52 43.53
C ARG A 393 40.08 20.12 42.87
N ASP A 394 41.13 19.33 43.15
CA ASP A 394 41.55 18.01 42.63
C ASP A 394 40.56 16.83 42.74
N PRO A 395 40.77 15.74 41.98
CA PRO A 395 40.18 14.43 42.23
C PRO A 395 41.20 13.44 42.84
N ASP A 396 40.84 12.85 43.98
CA ASP A 396 41.51 11.67 44.53
C ASP A 396 40.80 10.37 44.08
N GLU A 397 41.66 9.41 43.77
CA GLU A 397 41.47 7.98 43.51
C GLU A 397 40.83 7.25 44.70
N PRO A 398 40.15 6.09 44.52
CA PRO A 398 40.86 4.87 44.91
C PRO A 398 40.52 3.58 44.13
N ALA A 399 41.49 2.68 44.16
CA ALA A 399 41.49 1.31 43.67
C ALA A 399 40.96 0.30 44.74
N PRO A 400 41.02 -1.05 44.57
CA PRO A 400 39.88 -1.94 44.74
C PRO A 400 39.93 -2.84 45.99
N ALA A 401 38.77 -3.36 46.40
CA ALA A 401 38.64 -4.36 47.47
C ALA A 401 38.21 -5.74 46.94
N VAL A 402 39.01 -6.72 47.35
CA VAL A 402 38.90 -8.18 47.24
C VAL A 402 37.74 -8.71 48.09
N GLY A 403 37.09 -9.82 47.70
CA GLY A 403 36.36 -10.62 48.69
C GLY A 403 35.35 -11.67 48.22
N MET A 404 35.84 -12.91 48.12
CA MET A 404 35.21 -14.17 48.57
C MET A 404 34.10 -14.85 47.75
N ALA A 405 34.46 -16.07 47.33
CA ALA A 405 33.62 -17.11 46.75
C ALA A 405 32.91 -17.96 47.83
N ILE A 406 31.68 -18.40 47.56
CA ILE A 406 30.98 -19.45 48.31
C ILE A 406 30.54 -20.55 47.35
N LYS A 407 31.20 -21.72 47.47
CA LYS A 407 30.81 -23.01 46.87
C LYS A 407 29.58 -23.56 47.59
N ARG A 408 28.56 -24.01 46.84
CA ARG A 408 27.51 -24.90 47.34
C ARG A 408 27.52 -26.21 46.57
N THR A 409 27.72 -27.30 47.32
CA THR A 409 27.68 -28.70 46.91
C THR A 409 26.24 -29.20 46.84
N HIS A 410 25.82 -29.75 45.71
CA HIS A 410 24.54 -30.47 45.57
C HIS A 410 24.76 -31.98 45.74
N LYS A 411 23.97 -32.59 46.62
CA LYS A 411 23.91 -34.04 46.89
C LYS A 411 23.12 -34.76 45.80
N HIS A 412 23.69 -35.86 45.31
CA HIS A 412 23.02 -36.86 44.47
C HIS A 412 22.07 -37.73 45.31
N THR A 413 20.85 -37.93 44.83
CA THR A 413 19.91 -38.95 45.29
C THR A 413 19.82 -40.05 44.24
N GLY A 414 20.23 -41.27 44.61
CA GLY A 414 20.08 -42.48 43.79
C GLY A 414 18.67 -43.05 43.91
N SER A 415 18.11 -43.51 42.79
CA SER A 415 16.88 -44.29 42.74
C SER A 415 17.22 -45.65 42.13
N HIS A 416 17.13 -46.70 42.95
CA HIS A 416 17.14 -48.09 42.53
C HIS A 416 15.69 -48.51 42.26
N SER A 417 15.42 -49.09 41.09
CA SER A 417 14.15 -49.77 40.80
C SER A 417 14.44 -51.21 40.39
N SER A 418 13.93 -52.12 41.20
CA SER A 418 14.05 -53.57 41.06
C SER A 418 13.13 -54.10 39.96
N ILE A 419 13.66 -54.93 39.05
CA ILE A 419 12.90 -55.68 38.05
C ILE A 419 12.64 -57.09 38.57
N THR A 420 11.36 -57.42 38.72
CA THR A 420 10.85 -58.74 39.09
C THR A 420 10.75 -59.62 37.83
N THR A 421 11.36 -60.79 37.87
CA THR A 421 11.32 -61.81 36.81
C THR A 421 9.95 -62.53 36.80
N LYS A 422 9.29 -62.57 35.64
CA LYS A 422 8.19 -63.50 35.34
C LYS A 422 8.47 -64.23 34.03
N SER A 423 8.16 -65.52 34.06
CA SER A 423 8.50 -66.59 33.11
C SER A 423 8.03 -66.38 31.66
N PRO A 424 8.60 -67.10 30.67
CA PRO A 424 8.31 -66.91 29.25
C PRO A 424 6.98 -67.54 28.83
N PRO A 425 6.20 -66.92 27.92
CA PRO A 425 5.03 -67.53 27.31
C PRO A 425 5.41 -68.52 26.21
N THR A 426 4.64 -69.61 26.16
CA THR A 426 4.75 -70.73 25.23
C THR A 426 4.52 -70.35 23.75
N LYS A 427 5.34 -70.96 22.89
CA LYS A 427 5.38 -70.89 21.42
C LYS A 427 4.00 -70.94 20.75
N LYS A 428 3.62 -69.87 20.04
CA LYS A 428 2.72 -69.95 18.88
C LYS A 428 3.58 -70.03 17.62
N LYS A 429 3.30 -71.01 16.75
CA LYS A 429 3.93 -71.17 15.43
C LYS A 429 3.55 -69.96 14.56
N PHE A 430 4.50 -69.07 14.33
CA PHE A 430 4.43 -68.05 13.28
C PHE A 430 5.03 -68.61 12.00
N THR A 431 4.32 -68.37 10.91
CA THR A 431 4.67 -68.65 9.52
C THR A 431 6.02 -67.99 9.18
N GLU A 432 6.93 -68.74 8.56
CA GLU A 432 8.24 -68.27 8.08
C GLU A 432 8.07 -67.07 7.15
N VAL A 433 8.31 -65.88 7.69
CA VAL A 433 8.82 -64.74 6.93
C VAL A 433 10.34 -64.90 6.97
N ALA A 434 10.96 -64.95 5.80
CA ALA A 434 12.41 -65.07 5.68
C ALA A 434 13.09 -64.00 6.55
N ASP A 435 13.78 -64.48 7.59
CA ASP A 435 14.49 -63.67 8.56
C ASP A 435 15.76 -63.16 7.86
N GLU A 436 15.66 -62.01 7.19
CA GLU A 436 16.83 -61.28 6.72
C GLU A 436 17.61 -60.83 7.96
N CYS A 437 18.58 -61.67 8.36
CA CYS A 437 19.47 -61.40 9.47
C CYS A 437 20.18 -60.07 9.19
N ILE A 438 19.89 -59.05 10.00
CA ILE A 438 20.54 -57.74 9.91
C ILE A 438 22.04 -57.98 10.09
N ASP A 439 22.81 -57.67 9.05
CA ASP A 439 24.26 -57.80 9.06
C ASP A 439 24.86 -56.98 10.21
N ALA A 440 25.63 -57.65 11.06
CA ALA A 440 26.16 -57.08 12.30
C ALA A 440 27.13 -55.92 12.02
N ASP A 441 27.85 -55.98 10.90
CA ASP A 441 28.77 -54.93 10.48
C ASP A 441 27.99 -53.69 9.99
N THR A 442 26.94 -53.88 9.20
CA THR A 442 26.02 -52.80 8.79
C THR A 442 25.38 -52.10 10.00
N LEU A 443 24.93 -52.85 11.02
CA LEU A 443 24.39 -52.26 12.24
C LEU A 443 25.46 -51.50 13.02
N ARG A 444 26.68 -52.04 13.10
CA ARG A 444 27.81 -51.39 13.79
C ARG A 444 28.22 -50.10 13.10
N GLU A 445 28.31 -50.07 11.77
CA GLU A 445 28.61 -48.86 11.01
C GLU A 445 27.52 -47.81 11.18
N ALA A 446 26.25 -48.20 11.15
CA ALA A 446 25.13 -47.29 11.41
C ALA A 446 25.18 -46.69 12.82
N LEU A 447 25.54 -47.49 13.84
CA LEU A 447 25.69 -47.02 15.22
C LEU A 447 26.90 -46.09 15.39
N ILE A 448 28.03 -46.40 14.74
CA ILE A 448 29.21 -45.51 14.74
C ILE A 448 28.85 -44.20 14.06
N ALA A 449 28.29 -44.25 12.85
CA ALA A 449 27.87 -43.06 12.10
C ALA A 449 26.85 -42.21 12.87
N GLY A 450 25.86 -42.84 13.52
CA GLY A 450 24.87 -42.15 14.35
C GLY A 450 25.45 -41.57 15.65
N GLY A 451 26.43 -42.24 16.26
CA GLY A 451 27.12 -41.78 17.47
C GLY A 451 28.17 -40.69 17.21
N THR A 452 28.73 -40.63 16.00
CA THR A 452 29.67 -39.59 15.55
C THR A 452 29.01 -38.49 14.72
N ALA A 453 27.69 -38.52 14.56
CA ALA A 453 26.97 -37.47 13.85
C ALA A 453 27.18 -36.15 14.59
N ASP A 454 27.83 -35.19 13.93
CA ASP A 454 28.04 -33.85 14.44
C ASP A 454 26.69 -33.14 14.53
N LEU A 455 26.03 -33.30 15.68
CA LEU A 455 24.83 -32.56 16.02
C LEU A 455 25.24 -31.10 16.17
N ASP A 456 24.94 -30.31 15.14
CA ASP A 456 25.02 -28.87 15.19
C ASP A 456 24.00 -28.34 16.21
N THR A 457 24.38 -28.43 17.49
CA THR A 457 23.58 -28.02 18.65
C THR A 457 23.16 -26.55 18.54
N SER A 458 23.92 -25.74 17.80
CA SER A 458 23.55 -24.35 17.52
C SER A 458 22.26 -24.26 16.69
N LYS A 459 22.05 -25.14 15.70
CA LYS A 459 20.79 -25.23 14.94
C LYS A 459 19.62 -25.76 15.76
N VAL A 460 19.87 -26.70 16.66
CA VAL A 460 18.83 -27.26 17.54
C VAL A 460 18.37 -26.22 18.56
N LEU A 461 19.32 -25.51 19.19
CA LEU A 461 19.04 -24.52 20.23
C LEU A 461 18.50 -23.18 19.69
N THR A 462 18.64 -22.92 18.39
CA THR A 462 18.13 -21.69 17.79
C THR A 462 16.64 -21.78 17.45
N SER A 463 16.08 -22.95 17.10
CA SER A 463 14.67 -23.02 16.72
C SER A 463 13.71 -22.56 17.82
N SER A 464 12.82 -21.62 17.51
CA SER A 464 11.77 -21.18 18.42
C SER A 464 10.48 -21.94 18.08
N VAL A 465 9.96 -22.71 19.04
CA VAL A 465 8.73 -23.48 18.91
C VAL A 465 7.60 -22.75 19.63
N TYR A 466 6.47 -22.57 18.94
CA TYR A 466 5.29 -21.91 19.49
C TYR A 466 4.05 -22.76 19.29
N PHE A 467 3.13 -22.74 20.26
CA PHE A 467 1.78 -23.28 20.04
C PHE A 467 0.96 -22.28 19.22
N ALA A 468 0.20 -22.79 18.26
CA ALA A 468 -0.63 -21.96 17.42
C ALA A 468 -1.96 -22.64 17.04
N ASP A 469 -2.99 -21.83 16.90
CA ASP A 469 -4.25 -22.22 16.26
C ASP A 469 -4.19 -21.78 14.79
N PHE A 470 -4.29 -22.73 13.87
CA PHE A 470 -4.23 -22.50 12.43
C PHE A 470 -5.62 -22.56 11.79
N TYR A 471 -5.97 -21.51 11.04
CA TYR A 471 -7.24 -21.35 10.33
C TYR A 471 -6.97 -21.26 8.83
N PRO A 472 -7.19 -22.33 8.06
CA PRO A 472 -6.96 -22.31 6.62
C PRO A 472 -7.93 -21.36 5.91
N ILE A 473 -7.42 -20.61 4.94
CA ILE A 473 -8.25 -19.78 4.06
C ILE A 473 -8.90 -20.71 3.02
N PRO A 474 -10.23 -20.84 3.00
CA PRO A 474 -10.91 -21.73 2.08
C PRO A 474 -10.92 -21.13 0.66
N THR A 475 -11.19 -21.99 -0.33
CA THR A 475 -11.57 -21.56 -1.69
C THR A 475 -13.08 -21.72 -1.80
N VAL A 476 -13.80 -20.61 -1.96
CA VAL A 476 -15.26 -20.61 -2.05
C VAL A 476 -15.67 -20.07 -3.42
N PRO A 477 -16.54 -20.75 -4.18
CA PRO A 477 -17.02 -20.23 -5.46
C PRO A 477 -17.63 -18.83 -5.30
N ILE A 478 -17.36 -17.92 -6.25
CA ILE A 478 -17.87 -16.55 -6.18
C ILE A 478 -19.40 -16.52 -6.00
N SER A 479 -20.12 -17.45 -6.63
CA SER A 479 -21.57 -17.54 -6.56
C SER A 479 -22.08 -17.83 -5.14
N MET A 480 -21.31 -18.54 -4.30
CA MET A 480 -21.65 -18.76 -2.90
C MET A 480 -21.36 -17.52 -2.05
N ILE A 481 -20.27 -16.81 -2.35
CA ILE A 481 -19.94 -15.53 -1.70
C ILE A 481 -21.07 -14.53 -1.93
N LEU A 482 -21.50 -14.35 -3.18
CA LEU A 482 -22.54 -13.37 -3.52
C LEU A 482 -23.93 -13.72 -2.96
N LYS A 483 -24.24 -15.01 -2.77
CA LYS A 483 -25.54 -15.46 -2.26
C LYS A 483 -25.68 -15.36 -0.75
N SER A 484 -24.57 -15.37 0.00
CA SER A 484 -24.60 -15.49 1.46
C SER A 484 -23.68 -14.45 2.10
N PRO A 485 -24.23 -13.49 2.86
CA PRO A 485 -23.43 -12.52 3.60
C PRO A 485 -22.40 -13.15 4.55
N ALA A 486 -22.64 -14.38 5.01
CA ALA A 486 -21.71 -15.14 5.85
C ALA A 486 -20.40 -15.50 5.12
N HIS A 487 -20.39 -15.47 3.78
CA HIS A 487 -19.24 -15.77 2.93
C HIS A 487 -18.58 -14.53 2.33
N ASN A 488 -19.10 -13.32 2.60
CA ASN A 488 -18.55 -12.06 2.09
C ASN A 488 -17.11 -11.78 2.56
N ALA A 489 -16.70 -12.42 3.65
CA ALA A 489 -15.35 -12.33 4.17
C ALA A 489 -14.92 -13.65 4.80
N PHE A 490 -13.63 -13.93 4.73
CA PHE A 490 -12.98 -14.87 5.62
C PHE A 490 -12.99 -14.30 7.05
N ILE A 491 -13.84 -14.87 7.89
CA ILE A 491 -14.00 -14.53 9.31
C ILE A 491 -13.50 -15.72 10.12
N VAL A 492 -12.64 -15.46 11.11
CA VAL A 492 -12.22 -16.47 12.09
C VAL A 492 -13.17 -16.36 13.28
N ASP A 493 -14.13 -17.26 13.33
CA ASP A 493 -14.99 -17.49 14.49
C ASP A 493 -14.62 -18.85 15.10
N PRO A 494 -14.10 -18.90 16.34
CA PRO A 494 -13.72 -20.14 17.01
C PRO A 494 -14.82 -21.20 17.11
N LYS A 495 -16.11 -20.81 16.95
CA LYS A 495 -17.24 -21.74 17.02
C LYS A 495 -17.60 -22.37 15.69
N THR A 496 -17.39 -21.67 14.59
CA THR A 496 -17.90 -22.06 13.26
C THR A 496 -16.78 -22.33 12.26
N THR A 497 -15.62 -21.71 12.44
CA THR A 497 -14.46 -21.88 11.56
C THR A 497 -13.66 -23.10 11.98
N MET A 498 -13.34 -23.96 11.02
CA MET A 498 -12.51 -25.13 11.26
C MET A 498 -11.11 -24.69 11.72
N MET A 499 -10.79 -24.95 12.99
CA MET A 499 -9.52 -24.67 13.62
C MET A 499 -8.65 -25.93 13.67
N HIS A 500 -7.36 -25.79 13.35
CA HIS A 500 -6.37 -26.84 13.51
C HIS A 500 -5.32 -26.44 14.55
N PRO A 501 -5.36 -27.00 15.77
CA PRO A 501 -4.31 -26.73 16.76
C PRO A 501 -3.00 -27.37 16.33
N GLY A 502 -1.88 -26.73 16.63
CA GLY A 502 -0.56 -27.22 16.27
C GLY A 502 0.60 -26.46 16.88
N GLN A 503 1.78 -26.68 16.30
CA GLN A 503 3.02 -25.99 16.61
C GLN A 503 3.56 -25.29 15.36
N LEU A 504 4.03 -24.07 15.55
CA LEU A 504 4.76 -23.30 14.55
C LEU A 504 6.23 -23.19 15.00
N ARG A 505 7.15 -23.68 14.18
CA ARG A 505 8.59 -23.60 14.45
C ARG A 505 9.21 -22.57 13.53
N LEU A 506 9.69 -21.47 14.11
CA LEU A 506 10.45 -20.46 13.37
C LEU A 506 11.94 -20.77 13.50
N SER A 507 12.60 -20.93 12.36
CA SER A 507 14.05 -21.09 12.28
C SER A 507 14.71 -19.74 12.57
N THR A 508 15.47 -19.68 13.67
CA THR A 508 15.93 -18.41 14.24
C THR A 508 17.30 -17.95 13.70
N GLY A 509 17.91 -18.74 12.80
CA GLY A 509 19.22 -18.46 12.17
C GLY A 509 19.18 -18.34 10.64
N ASP A 510 18.35 -19.13 9.96
CA ASP A 510 18.12 -19.13 8.51
C ASP A 510 16.62 -19.43 8.31
N LYS A 511 15.77 -18.70 7.60
CA LYS A 511 15.90 -17.99 6.34
C LYS A 511 14.92 -16.80 6.38
N TYR A 512 15.43 -15.61 6.66
CA TYR A 512 14.72 -14.40 6.23
C TYR A 512 14.66 -14.46 4.70
N LEU A 513 13.46 -14.72 4.17
CA LEU A 513 13.27 -14.86 2.72
C LEU A 513 13.34 -13.50 2.04
N GLY A 514 12.88 -12.46 2.74
CA GLY A 514 12.89 -11.10 2.24
C GLY A 514 11.88 -10.22 2.96
N ALA A 515 11.85 -8.96 2.55
CA ALA A 515 10.81 -8.01 2.91
C ALA A 515 10.35 -7.32 1.64
N GLY A 516 9.03 -7.32 1.43
CA GLY A 516 8.39 -6.54 0.39
C GLY A 516 8.27 -5.07 0.81
N GLY A 517 7.26 -4.36 0.31
CA GLY A 517 7.01 -2.97 0.71
C GLY A 517 6.56 -2.79 2.17
N PHE A 518 5.83 -3.79 2.70
CA PHE A 518 5.12 -3.68 3.98
C PHE A 518 5.05 -4.98 4.80
N LYS A 519 5.55 -6.11 4.28
CA LYS A 519 5.58 -7.43 4.95
C LYS A 519 6.97 -8.03 4.89
N SER A 520 7.38 -8.69 5.98
CA SER A 520 8.57 -9.55 6.02
C SER A 520 8.15 -11.01 5.92
N ALA A 521 8.92 -11.82 5.21
CA ALA A 521 8.69 -13.25 5.02
C ALA A 521 9.81 -14.09 5.64
N TYR A 522 9.44 -15.19 6.28
CA TYR A 522 10.35 -16.14 6.90
C TYR A 522 9.92 -17.57 6.58
N THR A 523 10.87 -18.48 6.37
CA THR A 523 10.56 -19.90 6.37
C THR A 523 10.23 -20.37 7.79
N ALA A 524 9.22 -21.22 7.91
CA ALA A 524 8.84 -21.88 9.16
C ALA A 524 8.40 -23.33 8.89
N THR A 525 8.23 -24.09 9.96
CA THR A 525 7.66 -25.44 9.90
C THR A 525 6.36 -25.48 10.68
N LEU A 526 5.29 -25.99 10.06
CA LEU A 526 3.98 -26.17 10.68
C LEU A 526 3.76 -27.65 11.02
N LEU A 527 3.39 -27.92 12.26
CA LEU A 527 3.03 -29.25 12.74
C LEU A 527 1.64 -29.20 13.36
N LEU A 528 0.62 -29.67 12.64
CA LEU A 528 -0.75 -29.74 13.14
C LEU A 528 -0.96 -31.02 13.96
N SER A 529 -1.78 -30.96 15.01
CA SER A 529 -2.14 -32.12 15.83
C SER A 529 -2.90 -33.19 15.04
N LYS A 530 -3.67 -32.77 14.04
CA LYS A 530 -4.30 -33.63 13.02
C LYS A 530 -3.94 -33.06 11.66
N THR A 531 -3.30 -33.86 10.82
CA THR A 531 -2.97 -33.48 9.45
C THR A 531 -4.23 -33.23 8.64
N ARG A 532 -4.15 -32.29 7.70
CA ARG A 532 -5.22 -32.01 6.74
C ARG A 532 -5.15 -32.99 5.57
N GLU A 533 -6.25 -33.13 4.85
CA GLU A 533 -6.27 -33.98 3.65
C GLU A 533 -5.49 -33.33 2.50
N THR A 534 -5.56 -32.00 2.39
CA THR A 534 -4.95 -31.23 1.30
C THR A 534 -4.37 -29.90 1.80
N GLY A 535 -3.49 -29.30 0.99
CA GLY A 535 -2.88 -27.99 1.22
C GLY A 535 -1.91 -27.94 2.41
N ILE A 536 -1.71 -26.73 2.95
CA ILE A 536 -0.85 -26.52 4.13
C ILE A 536 -1.28 -27.41 5.29
N GLY A 537 -0.31 -28.12 5.87
CA GLY A 537 -0.51 -28.99 7.03
C GLY A 537 -1.07 -30.37 6.65
N SER A 538 -1.08 -30.71 5.37
CA SER A 538 -1.32 -32.09 4.90
C SER A 538 -0.16 -33.02 5.19
N ARG A 539 1.04 -32.47 5.36
CA ARG A 539 2.27 -33.20 5.72
C ARG A 539 2.65 -32.92 7.17
N VAL A 540 3.28 -33.90 7.81
CA VAL A 540 3.95 -33.70 9.10
C VAL A 540 5.14 -32.78 8.89
N CYS A 541 5.28 -31.75 9.73
CA CYS A 541 6.35 -30.77 9.62
C CYS A 541 6.38 -30.07 8.25
N ASP A 542 5.23 -29.57 7.81
CA ASP A 542 5.11 -28.91 6.52
C ASP A 542 5.95 -27.62 6.49
N THR A 543 6.75 -27.43 5.45
CA THR A 543 7.57 -26.21 5.32
C THR A 543 6.72 -25.13 4.67
N ILE A 544 6.62 -24.01 5.36
CA ILE A 544 5.73 -22.91 5.00
C ILE A 544 6.47 -21.58 5.04
N VAL A 545 5.86 -20.56 4.42
CA VAL A 545 6.27 -19.18 4.56
C VAL A 545 5.35 -18.49 5.57
N VAL A 546 5.92 -17.82 6.56
CA VAL A 546 5.18 -16.96 7.48
C VAL A 546 5.47 -15.50 7.19
N LYS A 547 4.41 -14.73 7.00
CA LYS A 547 4.46 -13.30 6.70
C LYS A 547 3.94 -12.47 7.85
N ARG A 548 4.59 -11.34 8.09
CA ARG A 548 4.20 -10.36 9.10
C ARG A 548 4.33 -8.92 8.59
N PRO A 549 3.34 -8.06 8.81
CA PRO A 549 3.45 -6.65 8.46
C PRO A 549 4.48 -5.94 9.35
N TYR A 550 5.01 -4.83 8.86
CA TYR A 550 5.87 -3.94 9.65
C TYR A 550 5.66 -2.46 9.28
N ILE A 551 6.06 -1.58 10.19
CA ILE A 551 6.02 -0.13 10.00
C ILE A 551 7.27 0.29 9.23
N ARG A 552 7.10 0.77 8.01
CA ARG A 552 8.20 1.33 7.20
C ARG A 552 8.72 2.62 7.84
N GLN A 553 10.01 2.63 8.18
CA GLN A 553 10.70 3.83 8.66
C GLN A 553 11.55 4.42 7.52
N GLY A 554 11.04 5.45 6.84
CA GLY A 554 11.79 6.19 5.81
C GLY A 554 11.88 5.52 4.43
N LYS A 555 12.72 6.10 3.55
CA LYS A 555 12.83 5.74 2.13
C LYS A 555 13.78 4.56 1.84
N CYS A 556 14.72 4.24 2.72
CA CYS A 556 15.72 3.20 2.49
C CYS A 556 15.14 1.78 2.55
N ASN A 557 15.78 0.85 1.84
CA ASN A 557 15.41 -0.57 1.85
C ASN A 557 15.33 -1.10 3.29
N PRO A 558 14.22 -1.74 3.67
CA PRO A 558 13.99 -2.12 5.05
C PRO A 558 14.84 -3.35 5.35
N ALA A 559 15.97 -3.13 6.02
CA ALA A 559 16.73 -4.21 6.65
C ALA A 559 16.21 -4.44 8.08
N PRO A 560 16.25 -5.67 8.59
CA PRO A 560 15.97 -5.92 10.00
C PRO A 560 16.92 -5.10 10.90
N PRO A 561 16.48 -4.68 12.11
CA PRO A 561 15.21 -5.04 12.76
C PRO A 561 14.01 -4.23 12.25
N PHE A 562 12.88 -4.92 12.02
CA PHE A 562 11.63 -4.29 11.61
C PHE A 562 10.82 -3.81 12.83
N LYS A 563 10.33 -2.56 12.79
CA LYS A 563 9.35 -2.08 13.78
C LYS A 563 8.01 -2.76 13.52
N ARG A 564 7.52 -3.54 14.48
CA ARG A 564 6.24 -4.27 14.39
C ARG A 564 5.06 -3.39 14.82
N TYR A 565 3.90 -3.69 14.24
CA TYR A 565 2.62 -3.18 14.72
C TYR A 565 2.26 -3.82 16.06
N GLY A 566 1.38 -3.17 16.84
CA GLY A 566 0.78 -3.83 18.00
C GLY A 566 -0.11 -4.99 17.54
N LEU A 567 -0.35 -5.98 18.41
CA LEU A 567 -1.08 -7.22 18.06
C LEU A 567 -2.42 -6.97 17.35
N LYS A 568 -3.21 -6.01 17.85
CA LYS A 568 -4.51 -5.65 17.26
C LYS A 568 -4.36 -5.15 15.82
N GLU A 569 -3.51 -4.15 15.61
CA GLU A 569 -3.26 -3.55 14.29
C GLU A 569 -2.60 -4.55 13.32
N GLU A 570 -1.67 -5.37 13.82
CA GLU A 570 -1.04 -6.45 13.05
C GLU A 570 -2.07 -7.46 12.58
N SER A 571 -2.95 -7.90 13.49
CA SER A 571 -4.02 -8.85 13.17
C SER A 571 -5.01 -8.27 12.16
N GLU A 572 -5.48 -7.03 12.35
CA GLU A 572 -6.38 -6.36 11.40
C GLU A 572 -5.78 -6.29 9.99
N LYS A 573 -4.48 -6.04 9.87
CA LYS A 573 -3.78 -6.06 8.58
C LYS A 573 -3.73 -7.46 7.98
N LEU A 574 -3.35 -8.46 8.77
CA LEU A 574 -3.29 -9.85 8.28
C LEU A 574 -4.67 -10.41 7.89
N PHE A 575 -5.74 -10.01 8.58
CA PHE A 575 -7.11 -10.33 8.17
C PHE A 575 -7.46 -9.72 6.80
N ARG A 576 -7.02 -8.49 6.50
CA ARG A 576 -7.21 -7.90 5.18
C ARG A 576 -6.46 -8.68 4.11
N GLU A 577 -5.20 -9.02 4.34
CA GLU A 577 -4.40 -9.82 3.40
C GLU A 577 -5.02 -11.21 3.17
N ALA A 578 -5.48 -11.88 4.24
CA ALA A 578 -6.19 -13.16 4.14
C ALA A 578 -7.49 -13.04 3.33
N ASN A 579 -8.23 -11.95 3.51
CA ASN A 579 -9.43 -11.68 2.73
C ASN A 579 -9.12 -11.40 1.25
N VAL A 580 -8.06 -10.65 0.95
CA VAL A 580 -7.64 -10.43 -0.45
C VAL A 580 -7.31 -11.76 -1.12
N LEU A 581 -6.57 -12.64 -0.45
CA LEU A 581 -6.27 -13.97 -0.98
C LEU A 581 -7.52 -14.86 -1.11
N TYR A 582 -8.44 -14.81 -0.14
CA TYR A 582 -9.74 -15.49 -0.19
C TYR A 582 -10.54 -15.10 -1.44
N TRP A 583 -10.71 -13.80 -1.68
CA TRP A 583 -11.42 -13.30 -2.86
C TRP A 583 -10.66 -13.57 -4.16
N ALA A 584 -9.33 -13.50 -4.16
CA ALA A 584 -8.51 -13.82 -5.33
C ALA A 584 -8.68 -15.29 -5.76
N LYS A 585 -8.71 -16.24 -4.82
CA LYS A 585 -8.98 -17.66 -5.12
C LYS A 585 -10.37 -17.82 -5.75
N SER A 586 -11.39 -17.13 -5.26
CA SER A 586 -12.74 -17.15 -5.81
C SER A 586 -12.84 -16.55 -7.21
N LEU A 587 -12.18 -15.41 -7.46
CA LEU A 587 -12.12 -14.77 -8.78
C LEU A 587 -11.36 -15.62 -9.80
N PHE A 588 -10.28 -16.28 -9.37
CA PHE A 588 -9.51 -17.19 -10.23
C PHE A 588 -10.31 -18.46 -10.58
N GLN A 589 -11.17 -18.93 -9.67
CA GLN A 589 -12.09 -20.04 -9.94
C GLN A 589 -13.08 -19.70 -11.08
N ILE A 590 -13.54 -18.45 -11.20
CA ILE A 590 -14.40 -18.01 -12.32
C ILE A 590 -13.72 -18.30 -13.66
N VAL A 591 -12.43 -17.98 -13.78
CA VAL A 591 -11.66 -18.20 -15.01
C VAL A 591 -11.48 -19.70 -15.27
N THR A 592 -11.24 -20.47 -14.22
CA THR A 592 -11.12 -21.93 -14.32
C THR A 592 -12.43 -22.56 -14.82
N ASP A 593 -13.57 -22.13 -14.28
CA ASP A 593 -14.89 -22.58 -14.69
C ASP A 593 -15.21 -22.13 -16.13
N PHE A 594 -14.84 -20.90 -16.50
CA PHE A 594 -14.96 -20.38 -17.87
C PHE A 594 -14.20 -21.25 -18.87
N ILE A 595 -12.93 -21.56 -18.60
CA ILE A 595 -12.09 -22.43 -19.43
C ILE A 595 -12.70 -23.83 -19.52
N ALA A 596 -13.10 -24.43 -18.39
CA ALA A 596 -13.70 -25.76 -18.37
C ALA A 596 -14.97 -25.83 -19.23
N ASN A 597 -15.83 -24.81 -19.14
CA ASN A 597 -17.04 -24.70 -19.95
C ASN A 597 -16.75 -24.52 -21.44
N ALA A 598 -15.70 -23.75 -21.79
CA ALA A 598 -15.27 -23.59 -23.17
C ALA A 598 -14.71 -24.90 -23.76
N LEU A 599 -13.86 -25.59 -23.01
CA LEU A 599 -13.29 -26.90 -23.40
C LEU A 599 -14.37 -27.97 -23.55
N ALA A 600 -15.38 -28.00 -22.67
CA ALA A 600 -16.48 -28.95 -22.77
C ALA A 600 -17.36 -28.75 -24.03
N LYS A 601 -17.34 -27.54 -24.62
CA LYS A 601 -18.07 -27.20 -25.84
C LYS A 601 -17.21 -27.31 -27.10
N ALA A 602 -15.89 -27.33 -26.96
CA ALA A 602 -14.97 -27.38 -28.08
C ALA A 602 -15.00 -28.78 -28.73
N THR A 603 -15.01 -28.81 -30.07
CA THR A 603 -14.92 -30.06 -30.84
C THR A 603 -13.48 -30.55 -30.97
N GLU A 604 -12.51 -29.68 -30.75
CA GLU A 604 -11.08 -29.94 -30.86
C GLU A 604 -10.35 -29.44 -29.61
N GLN A 605 -9.21 -30.06 -29.30
CA GLN A 605 -8.35 -29.59 -28.21
C GLN A 605 -7.63 -28.30 -28.62
N PRO A 606 -7.34 -27.39 -27.67
CA PRO A 606 -6.59 -26.19 -27.98
C PRO A 606 -5.20 -26.56 -28.55
N PRO A 607 -4.69 -25.83 -29.56
CA PRO A 607 -3.39 -26.11 -30.18
C PRO A 607 -2.20 -25.71 -29.29
N PHE A 608 -2.46 -25.30 -28.04
CA PHE A 608 -1.49 -24.89 -27.04
C PHE A 608 -1.86 -25.49 -25.69
N GLN A 609 -0.86 -25.64 -24.82
CA GLN A 609 -1.08 -26.07 -23.45
C GLN A 609 -1.60 -24.88 -22.63
N ILE A 610 -2.75 -25.03 -21.99
CA ILE A 610 -3.27 -24.02 -21.06
C ILE A 610 -2.45 -24.12 -19.76
N PRO A 611 -1.80 -23.03 -19.31
CA PRO A 611 -1.06 -23.06 -18.05
C PRO A 611 -1.93 -23.44 -16.85
N SER A 612 -1.45 -24.38 -16.04
CA SER A 612 -2.12 -24.83 -14.80
C SER A 612 -1.56 -24.08 -13.60
N VAL A 613 -2.03 -22.85 -13.40
CA VAL A 613 -1.58 -21.96 -12.32
C VAL A 613 -2.62 -21.91 -11.21
N ARG A 614 -2.21 -21.80 -9.94
CA ARG A 614 -3.11 -21.54 -8.81
C ARG A 614 -2.48 -20.61 -7.78
N PHE A 615 -3.31 -19.97 -6.96
CA PHE A 615 -2.82 -19.30 -5.75
C PHE A 615 -2.35 -20.30 -4.70
N VAL A 616 -1.39 -19.86 -3.90
CA VAL A 616 -0.89 -20.60 -2.74
C VAL A 616 -2.01 -21.01 -1.79
N ASP A 617 -1.91 -22.22 -1.25
CA ASP A 617 -2.66 -22.53 -0.04
C ASP A 617 -2.13 -21.69 1.10
N ALA A 618 -3.03 -21.25 1.98
CA ALA A 618 -2.72 -20.28 3.01
C ALA A 618 -3.66 -20.40 4.22
N GLY A 619 -3.30 -19.74 5.31
CA GLY A 619 -4.12 -19.64 6.52
C GLY A 619 -3.58 -18.62 7.51
N LEU A 620 -4.37 -18.31 8.54
CA LEU A 620 -3.92 -17.49 9.67
C LEU A 620 -3.47 -18.40 10.82
N ALA A 621 -2.32 -18.12 11.40
CA ALA A 621 -1.86 -18.76 12.63
C ALA A 621 -1.82 -17.78 13.79
N PHE A 622 -2.52 -18.09 14.87
CA PHE A 622 -2.53 -17.32 16.11
C PHE A 622 -1.59 -17.96 17.12
N ARG A 623 -0.49 -17.27 17.43
CA ARG A 623 0.56 -17.73 18.32
C ARG A 623 0.19 -17.43 19.77
N TYR A 624 0.36 -18.43 20.65
CA TYR A 624 0.13 -18.28 22.08
C TYR A 624 1.45 -18.17 22.85
N SER A 625 1.52 -17.18 23.73
CA SER A 625 2.61 -17.07 24.69
C SER A 625 2.50 -18.13 25.78
N ILE A 626 3.59 -18.89 26.00
CA ILE A 626 3.68 -19.88 27.07
C ILE A 626 4.33 -19.20 28.26
N GLY A 627 3.53 -18.74 29.21
CA GLY A 627 4.04 -18.19 30.46
C GLY A 627 2.96 -17.49 31.28
N PRO A 628 3.11 -17.42 32.61
CA PRO A 628 2.24 -16.62 33.45
C PRO A 628 2.43 -15.14 33.12
N SER A 629 1.59 -14.63 32.21
CA SER A 629 1.34 -13.18 32.12
C SER A 629 0.88 -12.72 33.50
N ARG A 630 1.53 -11.69 34.06
CA ARG A 630 1.25 -11.17 35.41
C ARG A 630 -0.25 -10.88 35.55
N GLY A 631 -1.02 -11.83 36.09
CA GLY A 631 -2.44 -11.69 36.40
C GLY A 631 -3.44 -12.50 35.56
N SER A 632 -3.04 -13.19 34.48
CA SER A 632 -3.95 -14.06 33.71
C SER A 632 -3.48 -15.51 33.71
N LYS A 633 -4.36 -16.43 34.14
CA LYS A 633 -4.11 -17.88 34.07
C LYS A 633 -4.36 -18.46 32.66
N ALA A 634 -5.02 -17.70 31.77
CA ALA A 634 -5.33 -18.17 30.44
C ALA A 634 -4.21 -17.81 29.45
N PRO A 635 -3.84 -18.73 28.53
CA PRO A 635 -2.92 -18.41 27.44
C PRO A 635 -3.48 -17.27 26.59
N SER A 636 -2.65 -16.28 26.29
CA SER A 636 -3.01 -15.15 25.44
C SER A 636 -2.30 -15.23 24.11
N VAL A 637 -3.03 -14.90 23.04
CA VAL A 637 -2.44 -14.65 21.72
C VAL A 637 -1.48 -13.47 21.82
N ASP A 638 -0.26 -13.63 21.32
CA ASP A 638 0.77 -12.59 21.37
C ASP A 638 1.30 -12.21 19.97
N CYS A 639 0.98 -13.00 18.94
CA CYS A 639 1.32 -12.73 17.55
C CYS A 639 0.37 -13.45 16.60
N THR A 640 0.17 -12.85 15.42
CA THR A 640 -0.59 -13.46 14.32
C THR A 640 0.32 -13.52 13.09
N TYR A 641 0.22 -14.59 12.32
CA TYR A 641 0.96 -14.79 11.07
C TYR A 641 -0.01 -15.11 9.92
N LEU A 642 0.30 -14.60 8.72
CA LEU A 642 -0.21 -15.18 7.48
C LEU A 642 0.76 -16.30 7.08
N CYS A 643 0.27 -17.53 7.03
CA CYS A 643 1.02 -18.71 6.65
C CYS A 643 0.64 -19.08 5.21
N GLU A 644 1.63 -19.32 4.36
CA GLU A 644 1.46 -19.73 2.96
C GLU A 644 2.31 -20.96 2.67
N GLU A 645 1.92 -21.78 1.68
CA GLU A 645 2.76 -22.87 1.22
C GLU A 645 4.10 -22.33 0.69
N GLU A 646 5.18 -23.06 0.97
CA GLU A 646 6.48 -22.68 0.46
C GLU A 646 6.57 -22.96 -1.04
N ILE A 647 6.84 -21.91 -1.82
CA ILE A 647 7.25 -22.02 -3.21
C ILE A 647 8.70 -22.52 -3.21
N LYS A 648 8.90 -23.82 -3.49
CA LYS A 648 10.21 -24.50 -3.38
C LYS A 648 11.16 -24.21 -4.53
N ASP A 649 10.64 -23.68 -5.63
CA ASP A 649 11.46 -23.29 -6.77
C ASP A 649 12.49 -22.24 -6.33
N SER A 650 13.66 -22.24 -6.96
CA SER A 650 14.72 -21.29 -6.62
C SER A 650 14.16 -19.86 -6.60
N ILE A 651 14.59 -19.03 -5.66
CA ILE A 651 14.22 -17.59 -5.59
C ILE A 651 14.41 -16.90 -6.96
N GLU A 652 15.34 -17.41 -7.79
CA GLU A 652 15.59 -16.97 -9.16
C GLU A 652 14.39 -17.13 -10.11
N LEU A 653 13.39 -17.97 -9.77
CA LEU A 653 12.15 -18.21 -10.51
C LEU A 653 10.94 -17.46 -9.94
N PHE A 654 11.11 -16.72 -8.84
CA PHE A 654 10.05 -15.87 -8.32
C PHE A 654 9.91 -14.64 -9.23
N THR A 655 8.92 -14.69 -10.11
CA THR A 655 8.68 -13.71 -11.15
C THR A 655 7.44 -12.90 -10.84
N LYS A 656 7.55 -11.58 -11.02
CA LYS A 656 6.39 -10.70 -11.07
C LYS A 656 5.90 -10.67 -12.52
N PHE A 657 4.82 -11.39 -12.81
CA PHE A 657 4.29 -11.55 -14.16
C PHE A 657 3.56 -10.30 -14.65
N ILE A 658 2.75 -9.68 -13.79
CA ILE A 658 1.92 -8.51 -14.12
C ILE A 658 2.01 -7.48 -13.00
N HIS A 659 2.13 -6.19 -13.36
CA HIS A 659 2.20 -5.09 -12.40
C HIS A 659 0.81 -4.72 -11.85
N ASN A 660 0.74 -4.09 -10.67
CA ASN A 660 -0.53 -3.63 -10.11
C ASN A 660 -1.16 -2.44 -10.86
N GLY A 661 -0.39 -1.79 -11.75
CA GLY A 661 -0.82 -0.61 -12.53
C GLY A 661 -0.75 -0.80 -14.04
N SER A 662 -0.56 -2.04 -14.51
CA SER A 662 -0.53 -2.37 -15.94
C SER A 662 -0.95 -3.83 -16.11
N CYS A 663 -1.70 -4.14 -17.17
CA CYS A 663 -2.07 -5.51 -17.52
C CYS A 663 -1.15 -6.11 -18.59
N VAL A 664 -0.10 -5.37 -18.95
CA VAL A 664 0.94 -5.85 -19.85
C VAL A 664 1.85 -6.83 -19.09
N PRO A 665 2.09 -8.03 -19.64
CA PRO A 665 3.14 -8.92 -19.17
C PRO A 665 4.46 -8.18 -18.96
N LEU A 666 5.05 -8.32 -17.77
CA LEU A 666 6.39 -7.80 -17.47
C LEU A 666 7.50 -8.71 -18.03
N VAL A 667 7.17 -9.97 -18.28
CA VAL A 667 8.05 -10.97 -18.87
C VAL A 667 8.05 -10.77 -20.39
N GLY A 668 9.22 -10.78 -21.02
CA GLY A 668 9.34 -10.62 -22.48
C GLY A 668 9.00 -11.90 -23.26
N PRO A 669 8.65 -11.83 -24.56
CA PRO A 669 8.28 -13.01 -25.36
C PRO A 669 9.30 -14.16 -25.39
N GLU A 670 10.59 -13.83 -25.27
CA GLU A 670 11.70 -14.79 -25.29
C GLU A 670 12.10 -15.28 -23.88
N GLU A 671 11.43 -14.78 -22.84
CA GLU A 671 11.75 -15.09 -21.44
C GLU A 671 10.87 -16.25 -20.92
N PHE A 672 11.46 -17.06 -20.03
CA PHE A 672 10.74 -18.17 -19.40
C PHE A 672 9.56 -17.66 -18.55
N GLY A 673 8.38 -18.24 -18.77
CA GLY A 673 7.14 -17.86 -18.10
C GLY A 673 6.33 -16.77 -18.82
N TYR A 674 6.71 -16.40 -20.06
CA TYR A 674 5.91 -15.49 -20.88
C TYR A 674 4.51 -16.02 -21.19
N ASP A 675 4.42 -17.31 -21.51
CA ASP A 675 3.16 -18.04 -21.73
C ASP A 675 2.24 -17.95 -20.50
N VAL A 676 2.81 -18.09 -19.30
CA VAL A 676 2.10 -17.87 -18.03
C VAL A 676 1.67 -16.42 -17.89
N ALA A 677 2.54 -15.45 -18.21
CA ALA A 677 2.19 -14.03 -18.14
C ALA A 677 1.03 -13.66 -19.09
N GLN A 678 1.03 -14.20 -20.32
CA GLN A 678 -0.07 -14.05 -21.27
C GLN A 678 -1.37 -14.69 -20.75
N PHE A 679 -1.28 -15.92 -20.22
CA PHE A 679 -2.41 -16.57 -19.57
C PHE A 679 -2.97 -15.75 -18.40
N LEU A 680 -2.10 -15.14 -17.60
CA LEU A 680 -2.51 -14.29 -16.50
C LEU A 680 -3.19 -13.00 -16.99
N ALA A 681 -2.73 -12.39 -18.08
CA ALA A 681 -3.41 -11.25 -18.69
C ALA A 681 -4.81 -11.66 -19.20
N PHE A 682 -4.93 -12.84 -19.83
CA PHE A 682 -6.22 -13.44 -20.19
C PHE A 682 -7.11 -13.65 -18.96
N THR A 683 -6.57 -14.10 -17.82
CA THR A 683 -7.38 -14.26 -16.59
C THR A 683 -7.96 -12.92 -16.10
N GLN A 684 -7.21 -11.82 -16.21
CA GLN A 684 -7.71 -10.48 -15.87
C GLN A 684 -8.90 -10.10 -16.77
N HIS A 685 -8.80 -10.43 -18.06
CA HIS A 685 -9.85 -10.15 -19.04
C HIS A 685 -11.14 -10.87 -18.67
N VAL A 686 -11.07 -12.19 -18.49
CA VAL A 686 -12.23 -13.00 -18.14
C VAL A 686 -12.83 -12.53 -16.82
N GLN A 687 -12.02 -12.27 -15.79
CA GLN A 687 -12.52 -11.75 -14.51
C GLN A 687 -13.25 -10.42 -14.68
N TYR A 688 -12.70 -9.49 -15.45
CA TYR A 688 -13.33 -8.21 -15.71
C TYR A 688 -14.68 -8.38 -16.41
N VAL A 689 -14.75 -9.18 -17.46
CA VAL A 689 -15.99 -9.42 -18.22
C VAL A 689 -17.03 -10.13 -17.35
N GLU A 690 -16.67 -11.23 -16.69
CA GLU A 690 -17.58 -12.05 -15.88
C GLU A 690 -18.08 -11.33 -14.63
N THR A 691 -17.34 -10.33 -14.14
CA THR A 691 -17.79 -9.48 -13.02
C THR A 691 -18.57 -8.24 -13.47
N GLY A 692 -18.87 -8.09 -14.77
CA GLY A 692 -19.55 -6.90 -15.29
C GLY A 692 -18.71 -5.63 -15.17
N GLY A 693 -17.39 -5.77 -15.28
CA GLY A 693 -16.42 -4.70 -15.18
C GLY A 693 -16.16 -4.22 -13.74
N LEU A 694 -16.49 -5.01 -12.72
CA LEU A 694 -16.42 -4.58 -11.32
C LEU A 694 -15.11 -4.96 -10.62
N ALA A 695 -14.48 -6.06 -11.02
CA ALA A 695 -13.27 -6.53 -10.34
C ALA A 695 -12.38 -7.40 -11.24
N TYR A 696 -11.07 -7.29 -11.04
CA TYR A 696 -10.10 -8.27 -11.53
C TYR A 696 -8.88 -8.31 -10.59
N ILE A 697 -8.12 -9.39 -10.70
CA ILE A 697 -6.88 -9.57 -9.93
C ILE A 697 -5.72 -8.90 -10.67
N SER A 698 -4.85 -8.21 -9.95
CA SER A 698 -3.59 -7.68 -10.45
C SER A 698 -2.43 -8.08 -9.53
N ASP A 699 -1.24 -7.57 -9.85
CA ASP A 699 -0.02 -7.87 -9.10
C ASP A 699 0.35 -9.36 -9.07
N TYR A 700 0.10 -10.08 -10.17
CA TYR A 700 0.43 -11.50 -10.26
C TYR A 700 1.93 -11.71 -10.12
N GLN A 701 2.32 -12.46 -9.08
CA GLN A 701 3.70 -12.80 -8.77
C GLN A 701 3.81 -14.19 -8.14
N GLY A 702 4.90 -14.89 -8.41
CA GLY A 702 5.11 -16.26 -7.96
C GLY A 702 5.95 -17.05 -8.97
N THR A 703 5.64 -18.33 -9.16
CA THR A 703 6.26 -19.19 -10.18
C THR A 703 5.23 -19.58 -11.24
N PRO A 704 5.65 -20.23 -12.34
CA PRO A 704 4.72 -20.71 -13.38
C PRO A 704 3.55 -21.56 -12.90
N SER A 705 3.63 -22.17 -11.72
CA SER A 705 2.55 -23.00 -11.15
C SER A 705 1.86 -22.38 -9.93
N LEU A 706 2.54 -21.52 -9.17
CA LEU A 706 2.07 -21.02 -7.87
C LEU A 706 2.14 -19.50 -7.78
N LEU A 707 1.03 -18.86 -7.45
CA LEU A 707 0.90 -17.40 -7.29
C LEU A 707 0.70 -17.02 -5.82
N THR A 708 1.18 -15.85 -5.44
CA THR A 708 1.05 -15.31 -4.08
C THR A 708 0.82 -13.79 -4.12
N ASP A 709 0.45 -13.22 -2.97
CA ASP A 709 0.31 -11.78 -2.76
C ASP A 709 -0.51 -11.06 -3.87
N PRO A 710 -1.73 -11.52 -4.18
CA PRO A 710 -2.56 -10.86 -5.17
C PRO A 710 -2.97 -9.47 -4.69
N GLN A 711 -3.29 -8.61 -5.65
CA GLN A 711 -4.04 -7.37 -5.43
C GLN A 711 -5.38 -7.49 -6.17
N ILE A 712 -6.47 -6.98 -5.59
CA ILE A 712 -7.76 -6.89 -6.30
C ILE A 712 -8.01 -5.43 -6.63
N LEU A 713 -8.35 -5.16 -7.89
CA LEU A 713 -8.70 -3.83 -8.39
C LEU A 713 -10.22 -3.76 -8.61
N THR A 714 -10.85 -2.78 -7.97
CA THR A 714 -12.31 -2.54 -8.03
C THR A 714 -12.66 -1.10 -8.39
N HIS A 715 -11.66 -0.23 -8.58
CA HIS A 715 -11.89 1.20 -8.78
C HIS A 715 -12.24 1.49 -10.24
N GLN A 716 -13.39 2.11 -10.49
CA GLN A 716 -13.92 2.35 -11.85
C GLN A 716 -12.92 3.06 -12.77
N GLN A 717 -12.16 4.04 -12.28
CA GLN A 717 -11.14 4.72 -13.10
C GLN A 717 -9.97 3.80 -13.48
N VAL A 718 -9.61 2.83 -12.64
CA VAL A 718 -8.56 1.84 -12.95
C VAL A 718 -9.08 0.77 -13.92
N LEU A 719 -10.38 0.51 -13.84
CA LEU A 719 -11.10 -0.44 -14.68
C LEU A 719 -11.27 0.08 -16.12
N LEU A 720 -11.43 1.40 -16.32
CA LEU A 720 -11.48 2.01 -17.66
C LEU A 720 -10.18 1.80 -18.47
N TYR A 721 -9.01 1.98 -17.85
CA TYR A 721 -7.72 1.69 -18.51
C TYR A 721 -7.58 0.24 -18.98
N PHE A 722 -8.28 -0.69 -18.34
CA PHE A 722 -8.24 -2.09 -18.70
C PHE A 722 -9.09 -2.39 -19.93
N VAL A 723 -10.26 -1.75 -20.06
CA VAL A 723 -11.12 -1.88 -21.25
C VAL A 723 -10.39 -1.39 -22.50
N ASP A 724 -9.71 -0.26 -22.39
CA ASP A 724 -9.02 0.37 -23.52
C ASP A 724 -7.87 -0.50 -24.06
N TYR A 725 -7.15 -1.22 -23.19
CA TYR A 725 -6.08 -2.15 -23.60
C TYR A 725 -6.61 -3.41 -24.28
N LEU A 726 -7.77 -3.91 -23.83
CA LEU A 726 -8.37 -5.12 -24.38
C LEU A 726 -8.98 -4.91 -25.76
N ALA A 727 -9.21 -3.66 -26.19
CA ALA A 727 -9.71 -3.35 -27.52
C ALA A 727 -8.63 -3.50 -28.62
N ASP A 728 -7.35 -3.53 -28.24
CA ASP A 728 -6.20 -3.70 -29.16
C ASP A 728 -5.83 -5.18 -29.42
N TYR A 729 -6.41 -6.13 -28.67
CA TYR A 729 -6.23 -7.59 -28.80
C TYR A 729 -7.52 -8.25 -29.30
#